data_AF-A0A958GVB7-F1
#
_entry.id   AF-A0A958GVB7-F1
#
_cell.length_a   1.000
_cell.length_b   1.000
_cell.length_c   1.000
_cell.angle_alpha   90.00
_cell.angle_beta   90.00
_cell.angle_gamma   90.00
#
_symmetry.space_group_name_H-M   'P 1'
#
loop_
_entity.id
_entity.type
_entity.pdbx_description
1 polymer ?
#
loop_
_entity_poly.entity_id
_entity_poly.type
_entity_poly.pdbx_seq_one_letter_code
_entity_poly.pdbx_strand_id
1 'polypeptide(L)'
;MPVLHAHWCAFAGDAPSDSLLFWAETGAIRKPRSEPARRLDAAAHPFAASTAALLKLLETAGASVDPARVRDRRVVLRLPGSAAAPEASPAHRLERDVDRESVPDGLVGEGAAVASSLHLWTVDGAALAPVDALATLLRLPGPNTLPAGLVLGDDLRFWRAAAWLALELLARQQFLPGLASDPQGTGMLACWLPAFTRPEDRARRARLIDTMPAICRAGAERSTPTPEALLDGFLSALVDAACRSWLPDGATAADALPGGPAGTWLAALSKVDAVLRIPAEPLADLSRAHRAWLAGLEPPRGAGCRVALRLQAPEASDVDTAGWQLHFRLQADDAPELDAPAEAAWRSGDQPLDVFGRRFERPATTLAEGLAWAARLVPALRRALARRNPRKALLSASEAHAFMEEAAPILRAAGFGVEAPEWWDRPEARLGVRLRLEGVEPEPVAGRRALDAAARFAWQLTLGDRPLGDAELAALAEARGPLARVDGHWLRLDPYQLAAAQRILRTDRPWRRLAEALPYGLGAESAVDGLPLIAVEASGWLDQRLCRLRGELELPAIPAPPGLTARLRPYQLRGLAWLAFLRSAAGGGILADDMGLGKTLQMLALILHLRSERGGRPAAPVLLVAPTSVVSSWAHEAARWAPSLVLRTHQGPDRPRGAAFAAGLDGVDLVLTSYALLRHDRALFSPRAWEGLILDEAQQIKNPRSQQARIARALDADWRFAVTGTPIENRLAELWSIVDTVLPGHLGPARRFQREIALPIERHGDEAALRRLRRLSAPFILRRLKRDPEIAAELPPKQEVRVWCHLSPEQVLLYQAVVREALAEVDASVGLARRGRVLAMLTRLKQVCNHPAQYLGQIEAGAIDDAEAARSGKLPRLAEMLEELVGEGEAALVFTQYTAMGGLMRGWLRERIGREVLFLHGGQPAALRERIVRRFQDDAAGPPVLLLSLKAGGTGLTLTRASHVFHFDRWWNPAVEDQATDRAYRIGQSRPVTAHKFVCQGTLEARIDAMLEQKRALAERVVGGGEDWLTELSAAELRQLVALGAEALAS
;
A
#
# COMPACT_ATOMS: atom_id res chain seq x y z
N MET A 1 -10.79 19.18 -21.95
CA MET A 1 -10.33 19.13 -20.53
C MET A 1 -9.51 20.36 -20.13
N PRO A 2 -9.57 20.91 -18.89
CA PRO A 2 -8.71 22.02 -18.47
C PRO A 2 -7.21 21.65 -18.41
N VAL A 3 -6.35 22.59 -18.84
CA VAL A 3 -4.88 22.44 -18.82
C VAL A 3 -4.27 23.44 -17.85
N LEU A 4 -3.48 22.95 -16.88
CA LEU A 4 -2.75 23.79 -15.93
C LEU A 4 -1.36 24.14 -16.44
N HIS A 5 -1.01 25.41 -16.33
CA HIS A 5 0.25 25.98 -16.79
C HIS A 5 0.93 26.77 -15.67
N ALA A 6 2.24 26.99 -15.81
CA ALA A 6 3.01 27.84 -14.92
C ALA A 6 4.09 28.62 -15.67
N HIS A 7 4.19 29.92 -15.35
CA HIS A 7 5.16 30.82 -15.95
C HIS A 7 6.01 31.49 -14.87
N TRP A 8 7.32 31.33 -14.97
CA TRP A 8 8.25 32.02 -14.08
C TRP A 8 8.34 33.50 -14.46
N CYS A 9 7.90 34.36 -13.56
CA CYS A 9 7.96 35.81 -13.74
C CYS A 9 9.21 36.32 -13.05
N ALA A 10 10.30 36.43 -13.83
CA ALA A 10 11.50 37.13 -13.39
C ALA A 10 11.18 38.63 -13.22
N PHE A 11 11.85 39.29 -12.29
CA PHE A 11 11.64 40.71 -12.03
C PHE A 11 11.82 41.59 -13.30
N ALA A 12 10.76 42.29 -13.72
CA ALA A 12 10.77 43.26 -14.81
C ALA A 12 9.89 44.49 -14.45
N GLY A 13 10.39 45.40 -13.60
CA GLY A 13 9.75 46.69 -13.31
C GLY A 13 8.91 46.77 -12.02
N ASP A 14 7.90 47.64 -12.01
CA ASP A 14 7.22 48.25 -10.84
C ASP A 14 6.43 47.31 -9.87
N ALA A 15 6.61 45.98 -9.90
CA ALA A 15 5.97 45.04 -8.96
C ALA A 15 7.02 44.25 -8.16
N PRO A 16 6.86 44.04 -6.84
CA PRO A 16 7.94 43.53 -6.01
C PRO A 16 7.99 41.98 -6.07
N SER A 17 9.21 41.46 -6.20
CA SER A 17 9.65 40.06 -6.07
C SER A 17 9.34 39.09 -7.22
N ASP A 18 10.31 38.22 -7.46
CA ASP A 18 10.19 37.04 -8.32
C ASP A 18 9.03 36.15 -7.87
N SER A 19 8.27 35.62 -8.82
CA SER A 19 7.09 34.81 -8.51
C SER A 19 6.81 33.79 -9.60
N LEU A 20 6.23 32.65 -9.22
CA LEU A 20 5.70 31.70 -10.19
C LEU A 20 4.20 31.98 -10.39
N LEU A 21 3.81 32.29 -11.62
CA LEU A 21 2.42 32.48 -12.01
C LEU A 21 1.81 31.15 -12.43
N PHE A 22 0.78 30.68 -11.74
CA PHE A 22 -0.07 29.60 -12.20
C PHE A 22 -1.20 30.17 -13.05
N TRP A 23 -1.56 29.49 -14.13
CA TRP A 23 -2.72 29.83 -14.95
C TRP A 23 -3.31 28.56 -15.59
N ALA A 24 -4.49 28.65 -16.17
CA ALA A 24 -5.15 27.48 -16.76
C ALA A 24 -5.89 27.82 -18.05
N GLU A 25 -5.91 26.89 -19.00
CA GLU A 25 -6.81 26.89 -20.14
C GLU A 25 -8.06 26.07 -19.83
N THR A 26 -9.23 26.57 -20.21
CA THR A 26 -10.53 25.89 -20.09
C THR A 26 -11.25 25.92 -21.43
N GLY A 27 -12.11 24.92 -21.69
CA GLY A 27 -12.86 24.83 -22.95
C GLY A 27 -13.93 25.91 -23.18
N ALA A 28 -14.17 26.79 -22.20
CA ALA A 28 -15.16 27.85 -22.29
C ALA A 28 -14.54 29.14 -22.82
N ILE A 29 -15.09 29.68 -23.92
CA ILE A 29 -14.66 30.96 -24.50
C ILE A 29 -15.21 32.11 -23.65
N ARG A 30 -14.34 32.94 -23.09
CA ARG A 30 -14.73 34.14 -22.34
C ARG A 30 -14.91 35.33 -23.29
N LYS A 31 -16.03 36.06 -23.20
CA LYS A 31 -16.17 37.36 -23.87
C LYS A 31 -15.14 38.34 -23.27
N PRO A 32 -14.35 39.06 -24.08
CA PRO A 32 -13.32 39.96 -23.58
C PRO A 32 -13.95 41.06 -22.70
N ARG A 33 -13.40 41.28 -21.50
CA ARG A 33 -13.75 42.45 -20.68
C ARG A 33 -13.18 43.69 -21.35
N SER A 34 -14.04 44.65 -21.68
CA SER A 34 -13.64 45.98 -22.15
C SER A 34 -13.11 46.79 -20.97
N GLU A 35 -11.81 46.74 -20.71
CA GLU A 35 -11.12 47.71 -19.85
C GLU A 35 -9.91 48.31 -20.57
N PRO A 36 -9.62 49.60 -20.38
CA PRO A 36 -8.62 50.31 -21.17
C PRO A 36 -7.18 49.88 -20.83
N ALA A 37 -6.38 49.82 -21.89
CA ALA A 37 -5.04 49.26 -21.97
C ALA A 37 -3.98 49.97 -21.11
N ARG A 38 -2.97 49.20 -20.67
CA ARG A 38 -1.60 49.70 -20.53
C ARG A 38 -0.52 48.66 -20.90
N ARG A 39 0.46 49.18 -21.63
CA ARG A 39 1.86 48.77 -21.92
C ARG A 39 2.19 47.79 -23.06
N LEU A 40 1.30 46.92 -23.54
CA LEU A 40 1.44 46.18 -24.82
C LEU A 40 0.02 45.88 -25.34
N ASP A 41 -0.31 46.24 -26.59
CA ASP A 41 -1.64 46.00 -27.20
C ASP A 41 -1.88 44.49 -27.43
N ALA A 42 -2.24 43.77 -26.36
CA ALA A 42 -2.48 42.34 -26.37
C ALA A 42 -3.90 42.03 -25.84
N ALA A 43 -4.65 41.22 -26.59
CA ALA A 43 -5.99 40.79 -26.17
C ALA A 43 -5.91 39.77 -25.02
N ALA A 44 -7.00 39.65 -24.24
CA ALA A 44 -7.11 38.60 -23.22
C ALA A 44 -7.18 37.22 -23.88
N HIS A 45 -6.42 36.26 -23.35
CA HIS A 45 -6.48 34.88 -23.82
C HIS A 45 -7.88 34.30 -23.53
N PRO A 46 -8.68 33.97 -24.56
CA PRO A 46 -10.10 33.66 -24.43
C PRO A 46 -10.37 32.34 -23.71
N PHE A 47 -9.38 31.44 -23.64
CA PHE A 47 -9.44 30.19 -22.90
C PHE A 47 -8.90 30.29 -21.47
N ALA A 48 -8.32 31.43 -21.07
CA ALA A 48 -7.74 31.57 -19.74
C ALA A 48 -8.83 31.55 -18.65
N ALA A 49 -8.66 30.66 -17.68
CA ALA A 49 -9.51 30.56 -16.51
C ALA A 49 -9.43 31.81 -15.63
N SER A 50 -10.48 32.09 -14.86
CA SER A 50 -10.40 33.08 -13.79
C SER A 50 -9.52 32.56 -12.64
N THR A 51 -8.92 33.45 -11.83
CA THR A 51 -8.13 33.07 -10.66
C THR A 51 -8.91 32.14 -9.71
N ALA A 52 -10.21 32.42 -9.48
CA ALA A 52 -11.05 31.57 -8.65
C ALA A 52 -11.22 30.14 -9.23
N ALA A 53 -11.36 30.01 -10.55
CA ALA A 53 -11.43 28.71 -11.21
C ALA A 53 -10.07 27.99 -11.17
N LEU A 54 -8.96 28.72 -11.35
CA LEU A 54 -7.61 28.21 -11.22
C LEU A 54 -7.32 27.65 -9.82
N LEU A 55 -7.66 28.38 -8.75
CA LEU A 55 -7.44 27.90 -7.38
C LEU A 55 -8.21 26.62 -7.09
N LYS A 56 -9.43 26.50 -7.61
CA LYS A 56 -10.23 25.26 -7.52
C LYS A 56 -9.58 24.11 -8.31
N LEU A 57 -8.99 24.39 -9.48
CA LEU A 57 -8.27 23.37 -10.26
C LEU A 57 -7.00 22.91 -9.53
N LEU A 58 -6.24 23.81 -8.91
CA LEU A 58 -5.08 23.47 -8.09
C LEU A 58 -5.47 22.64 -6.84
N GLU A 59 -6.58 22.99 -6.19
CA GLU A 59 -7.15 22.20 -5.09
C GLU A 59 -7.57 20.79 -5.55
N THR A 60 -8.24 20.70 -6.70
CA THR A 60 -8.63 19.41 -7.31
C THR A 60 -7.40 18.56 -7.65
N ALA A 61 -6.31 19.21 -8.07
CA ALA A 61 -5.03 18.56 -8.32
C ALA A 61 -4.28 18.15 -7.03
N GLY A 62 -4.83 18.37 -5.84
CA GLY A 62 -4.18 18.05 -4.57
C GLY A 62 -3.13 19.07 -4.12
N ALA A 63 -3.03 20.21 -4.80
CA ALA A 63 -2.10 21.30 -4.50
C ALA A 63 -2.86 22.56 -4.02
N SER A 64 -3.66 22.41 -2.95
CA SER A 64 -4.41 23.52 -2.36
C SER A 64 -3.46 24.64 -1.87
N VAL A 65 -3.83 25.88 -2.18
CA VAL A 65 -3.08 27.10 -1.91
C VAL A 65 -3.95 28.03 -1.08
N ASP A 66 -3.35 28.63 -0.03
CA ASP A 66 -4.03 29.66 0.78
C ASP A 66 -4.29 30.92 -0.07
N PRO A 67 -5.57 31.31 -0.28
CA PRO A 67 -5.90 32.50 -1.06
C PRO A 67 -5.25 33.78 -0.54
N ALA A 68 -4.94 33.88 0.76
CA ALA A 68 -4.27 35.04 1.35
C ALA A 68 -2.81 35.21 0.87
N ARG A 69 -2.20 34.14 0.36
CA ARG A 69 -0.82 34.14 -0.18
C ARG A 69 -0.77 34.33 -1.70
N VAL A 70 -1.92 34.37 -2.35
CA VAL A 70 -2.05 34.52 -3.81
C VAL A 70 -2.14 35.99 -4.17
N ARG A 71 -1.36 36.41 -5.17
CA ARG A 71 -1.52 37.73 -5.81
C ARG A 71 -2.05 37.55 -7.23
N ASP A 72 -3.15 38.21 -7.55
CA ASP A 72 -3.62 38.30 -8.93
C ASP A 72 -2.56 39.04 -9.77
N ARG A 73 -2.04 38.37 -10.80
CA ARG A 73 -1.04 38.95 -11.69
C ARG A 73 -1.41 38.63 -13.14
N ARG A 74 -1.28 39.65 -13.99
CA ARG A 74 -1.45 39.55 -15.44
C ARG A 74 -0.09 39.53 -16.11
N VAL A 75 0.12 38.59 -17.02
CA VAL A 75 1.34 38.49 -17.84
C VAL A 75 1.00 38.50 -19.32
N VAL A 76 1.94 38.94 -20.14
CA VAL A 76 1.83 38.91 -21.61
C VAL A 76 2.69 37.78 -22.14
N LEU A 77 2.08 36.79 -22.79
CA LEU A 77 2.75 35.62 -23.37
C LEU A 77 2.62 35.61 -24.90
N ARG A 78 3.67 35.16 -25.57
CA ARG A 78 3.71 34.82 -27.00
C ARG A 78 3.20 33.40 -27.17
N LEU A 79 1.93 33.25 -27.54
CA LEU A 79 1.26 31.94 -27.69
C LEU A 79 0.83 31.73 -29.16
N PRO A 80 0.78 30.46 -29.63
CA PRO A 80 0.37 30.15 -31.00
C PRO A 80 -1.09 30.57 -31.28
N GLY A 81 -1.33 31.19 -32.43
CA GLY A 81 -2.65 31.66 -32.81
C GLY A 81 -2.67 32.41 -34.14
N SER A 82 -3.79 33.08 -34.39
CA SER A 82 -3.95 34.11 -35.43
C SER A 82 -4.21 35.48 -34.78
N ALA A 83 -4.15 36.56 -35.56
CA ALA A 83 -4.48 37.91 -35.10
C ALA A 83 -5.94 38.05 -34.58
N ALA A 84 -6.84 37.13 -34.95
CA ALA A 84 -8.26 37.17 -34.59
C ALA A 84 -8.68 36.10 -33.57
N ALA A 85 -7.91 35.01 -33.40
CA ALA A 85 -8.23 33.91 -32.48
C ALA A 85 -6.97 33.11 -32.09
N PRO A 86 -6.77 32.76 -30.81
CA PRO A 86 -5.66 31.90 -30.40
C PRO A 86 -5.94 30.44 -30.75
N GLU A 87 -4.88 29.67 -30.95
CA GLU A 87 -4.98 28.22 -31.01
C GLU A 87 -5.05 27.65 -29.60
N ALA A 88 -6.01 26.77 -29.33
CA ALA A 88 -6.08 26.05 -28.06
C ALA A 88 -4.86 25.13 -27.90
N SER A 89 -4.48 24.84 -26.65
CA SER A 89 -3.40 23.88 -26.35
C SER A 89 -3.60 22.55 -27.09
N PRO A 90 -2.52 21.82 -27.45
CA PRO A 90 -2.60 20.56 -28.19
C PRO A 90 -3.56 19.52 -27.58
N ALA A 91 -3.73 19.53 -26.25
CA ALA A 91 -4.71 18.69 -25.55
C ALA A 91 -6.18 18.95 -25.95
N HIS A 92 -6.50 20.17 -26.39
CA HIS A 92 -7.81 20.55 -26.94
C HIS A 92 -7.95 20.30 -28.45
N ARG A 93 -6.84 20.05 -29.18
CA ARG A 93 -6.89 19.67 -30.60
C ARG A 93 -7.37 18.22 -30.80
N LEU A 94 -6.95 17.34 -29.90
CA LEU A 94 -7.38 15.93 -29.88
C LEU A 94 -8.88 15.74 -29.58
N GLU A 95 -9.51 16.67 -28.85
CA GLU A 95 -10.97 16.65 -28.61
C GLU A 95 -11.77 17.26 -29.79
N ARG A 96 -11.20 18.18 -30.57
CA ARG A 96 -11.92 18.91 -31.64
C ARG A 96 -11.91 18.23 -33.02
N ASP A 97 -11.07 17.23 -33.24
CA ASP A 97 -11.17 16.38 -34.43
C ASP A 97 -12.39 15.43 -34.39
N VAL A 98 -13.14 15.40 -33.28
CA VAL A 98 -14.30 14.51 -33.09
C VAL A 98 -15.65 15.22 -33.25
N ASP A 99 -15.75 16.54 -33.04
CA ASP A 99 -17.03 17.28 -33.11
C ASP A 99 -16.96 18.46 -34.10
N ARG A 100 -17.36 18.21 -35.35
CA ARG A 100 -17.46 19.24 -36.41
C ARG A 100 -18.84 19.93 -36.51
N GLU A 101 -19.80 19.63 -35.64
CA GLU A 101 -21.20 20.10 -35.80
C GLU A 101 -21.64 21.20 -34.82
N SER A 102 -20.77 21.75 -33.96
CA SER A 102 -21.17 22.76 -32.97
C SER A 102 -20.27 24.01 -32.96
N VAL A 103 -20.13 24.66 -34.12
CA VAL A 103 -19.62 26.04 -34.21
C VAL A 103 -20.75 26.94 -34.72
N PRO A 104 -21.11 28.04 -34.02
CA PRO A 104 -22.09 29.00 -34.53
C PRO A 104 -21.62 29.63 -35.84
N ASP A 105 -22.53 29.74 -36.82
CA ASP A 105 -22.29 30.42 -38.10
C ASP A 105 -21.74 31.84 -37.87
N GLY A 106 -20.52 32.07 -38.37
CA GLY A 106 -19.87 33.39 -38.36
C GLY A 106 -18.38 33.42 -37.98
N LEU A 107 -17.76 32.30 -37.58
CA LEU A 107 -16.33 32.28 -37.17
C LEU A 107 -15.43 31.32 -37.96
N VAL A 108 -15.92 30.76 -39.07
CA VAL A 108 -15.09 29.95 -39.98
C VAL A 108 -14.97 30.70 -41.30
N GLY A 109 -13.90 31.50 -41.42
CA GLY A 109 -13.43 31.92 -42.74
C GLY A 109 -12.93 30.70 -43.48
N GLU A 110 -13.51 30.44 -44.65
CA GLU A 110 -13.06 29.41 -45.58
C GLU A 110 -11.60 29.62 -45.98
N GLY A 111 -10.81 28.54 -45.97
CA GLY A 111 -9.65 28.37 -46.84
C GLY A 111 -8.40 29.21 -46.54
N ALA A 112 -7.60 28.77 -45.57
CA ALA A 112 -6.13 28.76 -45.67
C ALA A 112 -5.54 27.98 -44.48
N ALA A 113 -4.59 27.08 -44.73
CA ALA A 113 -3.65 26.65 -43.70
C ALA A 113 -2.79 27.87 -43.32
N VAL A 114 -3.31 28.71 -42.41
CA VAL A 114 -2.56 29.85 -41.87
C VAL A 114 -1.43 29.27 -41.03
N ALA A 115 -0.19 29.53 -41.42
CA ALA A 115 0.97 29.16 -40.62
C ALA A 115 0.80 29.72 -39.20
N SER A 116 0.70 28.84 -38.20
CA SER A 116 0.55 29.21 -36.80
C SER A 116 1.71 30.13 -36.40
N SER A 117 1.42 31.41 -36.15
CA SER A 117 2.43 32.39 -35.74
C SER A 117 2.23 32.75 -34.27
N LEU A 118 3.28 33.23 -33.60
CA LEU A 118 3.20 33.60 -32.18
C LEU A 118 2.60 35.00 -32.04
N HIS A 119 1.48 35.11 -31.33
CA HIS A 119 0.82 36.38 -31.04
C HIS A 119 0.87 36.72 -29.54
N LEU A 120 0.74 38.00 -29.22
CA LEU A 120 0.74 38.49 -27.84
C LEU A 120 -0.64 38.32 -27.21
N TRP A 121 -0.71 37.57 -26.12
CA TRP A 121 -1.92 37.35 -25.35
C TRP A 121 -1.69 37.70 -23.88
N THR A 122 -2.69 38.32 -23.25
CA THR A 122 -2.68 38.54 -21.81
C THR A 122 -3.34 37.39 -21.07
N VAL A 123 -2.68 36.89 -20.03
CA VAL A 123 -3.15 35.79 -19.20
C VAL A 123 -3.20 36.27 -17.76
N ASP A 124 -4.37 36.12 -17.14
CA ASP A 124 -4.58 36.34 -15.71
C ASP A 124 -4.26 35.04 -14.96
N GLY A 125 -3.51 35.13 -13.86
CA GLY A 125 -3.13 33.97 -13.07
C GLY A 125 -2.85 34.29 -11.61
N ALA A 126 -2.69 33.22 -10.83
CA ALA A 126 -2.33 33.27 -9.42
C ALA A 126 -0.80 33.28 -9.28
N ALA A 127 -0.22 34.42 -8.92
CA ALA A 127 1.21 34.52 -8.63
C ALA A 127 1.50 34.13 -7.17
N LEU A 128 2.47 33.23 -7.00
CA LEU A 128 2.96 32.78 -5.71
C LEU A 128 4.41 33.17 -5.50
N ALA A 129 4.73 33.56 -4.27
CA ALA A 129 6.10 33.75 -3.83
C ALA A 129 6.89 32.42 -3.94
N PRO A 130 8.22 32.45 -4.09
CA PRO A 130 9.01 31.26 -4.40
C PRO A 130 8.84 30.11 -3.39
N VAL A 131 8.71 30.40 -2.09
CA VAL A 131 8.48 29.36 -1.06
C VAL A 131 7.12 28.68 -1.19
N ASP A 132 6.05 29.44 -1.48
CA ASP A 132 4.71 28.90 -1.68
C ASP A 132 4.60 28.17 -3.03
N ALA A 133 5.30 28.67 -4.05
CA ALA A 133 5.44 28.00 -5.34
C ALA A 133 6.15 26.65 -5.22
N LEU A 134 7.24 26.56 -4.44
CA LEU A 134 7.93 25.30 -4.14
C LEU A 134 6.96 24.28 -3.51
N ALA A 135 6.25 24.68 -2.46
CA ALA A 135 5.30 23.80 -1.77
C ALA A 135 4.16 23.34 -2.70
N THR A 136 3.65 24.23 -3.55
CA THR A 136 2.57 23.94 -4.50
C THR A 136 3.03 22.96 -5.59
N LEU A 137 4.19 23.19 -6.21
CA LEU A 137 4.74 22.33 -7.26
C LEU A 137 5.05 20.91 -6.76
N LEU A 138 5.53 20.77 -5.52
CA LEU A 138 5.86 19.47 -4.92
C LEU A 138 4.61 18.65 -4.54
N ARG A 139 3.48 19.33 -4.24
CA ARG A 139 2.18 18.68 -3.96
C ARG A 139 1.47 18.20 -5.23
N LEU A 140 1.82 18.73 -6.40
CA LEU A 140 1.21 18.31 -7.65
C LEU A 140 1.55 16.83 -7.96
N PRO A 141 0.55 15.98 -8.22
CA PRO A 141 0.74 14.57 -8.55
C PRO A 141 1.47 14.41 -9.89
N GLY A 142 2.08 13.24 -10.08
CA GLY A 142 2.69 12.89 -11.36
C GLY A 142 1.65 12.61 -12.45
N PRO A 143 2.07 12.52 -13.73
CA PRO A 143 1.19 12.28 -14.87
C PRO A 143 0.22 11.10 -14.69
N ASN A 144 0.69 10.04 -14.03
CA ASN A 144 -0.06 8.78 -13.84
C ASN A 144 -0.98 8.78 -12.61
N THR A 145 -0.99 9.87 -11.84
CA THR A 145 -1.71 10.01 -10.56
C THR A 145 -2.60 11.25 -10.52
N LEU A 146 -2.70 11.97 -11.64
CA LEU A 146 -3.61 13.11 -11.78
C LEU A 146 -5.06 12.62 -11.80
N PRO A 147 -5.99 13.38 -11.19
CA PRO A 147 -7.42 13.14 -11.35
C PRO A 147 -7.83 13.10 -12.83
N ALA A 148 -8.73 12.18 -13.19
CA ALA A 148 -9.29 12.13 -14.54
C ALA A 148 -9.95 13.47 -14.90
N GLY A 149 -9.66 14.00 -16.09
CA GLY A 149 -10.22 15.29 -16.53
C GLY A 149 -9.27 16.49 -16.44
N LEU A 150 -8.06 16.36 -15.88
CA LEU A 150 -7.10 17.45 -15.74
C LEU A 150 -5.77 17.14 -16.42
N VAL A 151 -5.22 18.10 -17.17
CA VAL A 151 -3.93 17.96 -17.86
C VAL A 151 -2.93 18.96 -17.30
N LEU A 152 -1.68 18.52 -17.05
CA LEU A 152 -0.57 19.44 -16.78
C LEU A 152 0.12 19.79 -18.09
N GLY A 153 0.28 21.09 -18.36
CA GLY A 153 1.08 21.62 -19.46
C GLY A 153 2.57 21.30 -19.30
N ASP A 154 3.30 21.32 -20.41
CA ASP A 154 4.73 20.95 -20.43
C ASP A 154 5.59 21.90 -19.61
N ASP A 155 5.22 23.19 -19.56
CA ASP A 155 5.80 24.20 -18.69
C ASP A 155 5.63 23.85 -17.21
N LEU A 156 4.42 23.47 -16.79
CA LEU A 156 4.17 23.11 -15.39
C LEU A 156 4.91 21.82 -15.00
N ARG A 157 4.99 20.83 -15.91
CA ARG A 157 5.80 19.62 -15.70
C ARG A 157 7.28 19.95 -15.56
N PHE A 158 7.79 20.86 -16.39
CA PHE A 158 9.17 21.33 -16.34
C PHE A 158 9.49 22.02 -15.01
N TRP A 159 8.68 23.01 -14.60
CA TRP A 159 8.91 23.72 -13.33
C TRP A 159 8.78 22.81 -12.11
N ARG A 160 7.89 21.81 -12.16
CA ARG A 160 7.80 20.76 -11.13
C ARG A 160 9.09 19.93 -11.06
N ALA A 161 9.65 19.52 -12.19
CA ALA A 161 10.92 18.78 -12.21
C ALA A 161 12.09 19.62 -11.67
N ALA A 162 12.13 20.91 -11.99
CA ALA A 162 13.10 21.85 -11.44
C ALA A 162 12.92 22.07 -9.92
N ALA A 163 11.67 22.15 -9.44
CA ALA A 163 11.38 22.25 -8.00
C ALA A 163 11.80 21.02 -7.21
N TRP A 164 11.66 19.81 -7.78
CA TRP A 164 12.20 18.58 -7.18
C TRP A 164 13.72 18.61 -7.10
N LEU A 165 14.42 19.11 -8.12
CA LEU A 165 15.86 19.30 -8.07
C LEU A 165 16.25 20.28 -6.94
N ALA A 166 15.54 21.41 -6.81
CA ALA A 166 15.76 22.35 -5.71
C ALA A 166 15.56 21.70 -4.33
N LEU A 167 14.50 20.92 -4.14
CA LEU A 167 14.23 20.20 -2.89
C LEU A 167 15.32 19.17 -2.58
N GLU A 168 15.79 18.42 -3.58
CA GLU A 168 16.86 17.44 -3.40
C GLU A 168 18.17 18.10 -2.96
N LEU A 169 18.52 19.24 -3.56
CA LEU A 169 19.68 20.04 -3.16
C LEU A 169 19.51 20.54 -1.71
N LEU A 170 18.35 21.08 -1.36
CA LEU A 170 18.04 21.55 0.00
C LEU A 170 18.11 20.42 1.04
N ALA A 171 17.51 19.25 0.74
CA ALA A 171 17.52 18.09 1.62
C ALA A 171 18.93 17.52 1.86
N ARG A 172 19.81 17.65 0.87
CA ARG A 172 21.23 17.26 0.96
C ARG A 172 22.12 18.39 1.48
N GLN A 173 21.56 19.53 1.86
CA GLN A 173 22.28 20.72 2.35
C GLN A 173 23.29 21.27 1.33
N GLN A 174 22.96 21.18 0.04
CA GLN A 174 23.78 21.64 -1.09
C GLN A 174 23.37 23.05 -1.55
N PHE A 175 23.61 24.04 -0.69
CA PHE A 175 23.39 25.46 -0.99
C PHE A 175 24.48 26.31 -0.31
N LEU A 176 24.73 27.51 -0.85
CA LEU A 176 25.85 28.36 -0.45
C LEU A 176 25.41 29.83 -0.30
N PRO A 177 26.02 30.60 0.61
CA PRO A 177 25.84 32.04 0.66
C PRO A 177 26.41 32.71 -0.60
N GLY A 178 25.61 33.59 -1.18
CA GLY A 178 25.83 34.22 -2.48
C GLY A 178 25.63 35.73 -2.47
N LEU A 179 26.06 36.34 -3.58
CA LEU A 179 25.87 37.74 -3.91
C LEU A 179 25.20 37.82 -5.28
N ALA A 180 24.07 38.53 -5.36
CA ALA A 180 23.36 38.81 -6.61
C ALA A 180 23.35 40.32 -6.87
N SER A 181 23.27 40.73 -8.13
CA SER A 181 23.08 42.15 -8.47
C SER A 181 21.66 42.58 -8.13
N ASP A 182 21.51 43.78 -7.56
CA ASP A 182 20.18 44.39 -7.38
C ASP A 182 19.55 44.68 -8.75
N PRO A 183 18.33 44.21 -9.02
CA PRO A 183 17.61 44.49 -10.27
C PRO A 183 17.36 45.98 -10.55
N GLN A 184 17.36 46.85 -9.53
CA GLN A 184 17.25 48.31 -9.71
C GLN A 184 18.59 48.98 -10.05
N GLY A 185 19.68 48.21 -10.09
CA GLY A 185 21.04 48.70 -10.38
C GLY A 185 21.65 49.53 -9.26
N THR A 186 21.06 49.54 -8.06
CA THR A 186 21.48 50.42 -6.95
C THR A 186 22.41 49.75 -5.94
N GLY A 187 22.65 48.44 -6.03
CA GLY A 187 23.53 47.71 -5.11
C GLY A 187 23.67 46.21 -5.39
N MET A 188 24.01 45.44 -4.36
CA MET A 188 24.03 43.96 -4.38
C MET A 188 23.10 43.40 -3.31
N LEU A 189 22.61 42.19 -3.53
CA LEU A 189 21.73 41.44 -2.65
C LEU A 189 22.50 40.24 -2.06
N ALA A 190 22.32 39.98 -0.77
CA ALA A 190 22.70 38.71 -0.16
C ALA A 190 21.65 37.65 -0.52
N CYS A 191 22.05 36.48 -1.02
CA CYS A 191 21.13 35.39 -1.35
C CYS A 191 21.73 34.00 -1.06
N TRP A 192 20.90 32.98 -0.91
CA TRP A 192 21.34 31.59 -0.93
C TRP A 192 21.26 31.01 -2.34
N LEU A 193 22.35 30.41 -2.81
CA LEU A 193 22.49 29.86 -4.14
C LEU A 193 22.52 28.32 -4.11
N PRO A 194 21.93 27.63 -5.12
CA PRO A 194 22.07 26.19 -5.26
C PRO A 194 23.53 25.78 -5.52
N ALA A 195 23.99 24.69 -4.91
CA ALA A 195 25.35 24.17 -5.09
C ALA A 195 25.36 22.82 -5.82
N PHE A 196 25.75 22.81 -7.09
CA PHE A 196 25.82 21.60 -7.92
C PHE A 196 27.14 20.84 -7.73
N THR A 197 27.40 20.37 -6.51
CA THR A 197 28.67 19.74 -6.15
C THR A 197 28.86 18.36 -6.79
N ARG A 198 27.78 17.64 -7.10
CA ARG A 198 27.83 16.30 -7.70
C ARG A 198 27.77 16.32 -9.24
N PRO A 199 28.48 15.40 -9.92
CA PRO A 199 28.37 15.25 -11.38
C PRO A 199 26.95 15.00 -11.87
N GLU A 200 26.15 14.24 -11.12
CA GLU A 200 24.77 13.91 -11.49
C GLU A 200 23.85 15.14 -11.46
N ASP A 201 24.03 16.01 -10.47
CA ASP A 201 23.25 17.25 -10.32
C ASP A 201 23.60 18.23 -11.47
N ARG A 202 24.89 18.35 -11.83
CA ARG A 202 25.33 19.12 -13.00
C ARG A 202 24.75 18.57 -14.30
N ALA A 203 24.78 17.25 -14.49
CA ALA A 203 24.21 16.61 -15.66
C ALA A 203 22.68 16.79 -15.73
N ARG A 204 21.98 16.76 -14.60
CA ARG A 204 20.54 16.98 -14.52
C ARG A 204 20.15 18.43 -14.82
N ARG A 205 20.92 19.40 -14.31
CA ARG A 205 20.78 20.82 -14.68
C ARG A 205 20.98 21.01 -16.18
N ALA A 206 22.05 20.45 -16.75
CA ALA A 206 22.33 20.54 -18.20
C ALA A 206 21.18 19.95 -19.04
N ARG A 207 20.63 18.79 -18.63
CA ARG A 207 19.45 18.20 -19.28
C ARG A 207 18.23 19.12 -19.21
N LEU A 208 17.94 19.73 -18.06
CA LEU A 208 16.83 20.67 -17.93
C LEU A 208 17.00 21.90 -18.83
N ILE A 209 18.23 22.39 -19.00
CA ILE A 209 18.51 23.52 -19.92
C ILE A 209 18.24 23.11 -21.37
N ASP A 210 18.74 21.94 -21.78
CA ASP A 210 18.61 21.42 -23.14
C ASP A 210 17.15 21.10 -23.51
N THR A 211 16.39 20.54 -22.56
CA THR A 211 15.00 20.10 -22.79
C THR A 211 13.95 21.14 -22.37
N MET A 212 14.33 22.41 -22.12
CA MET A 212 13.39 23.42 -21.66
C MET A 212 12.27 23.67 -22.70
N PRO A 213 10.99 23.43 -22.37
CA PRO A 213 9.88 23.69 -23.29
C PRO A 213 9.81 25.16 -23.72
N ALA A 214 9.55 25.41 -25.01
CA ALA A 214 9.50 26.78 -25.55
C ALA A 214 8.49 27.69 -24.82
N ILE A 215 7.37 27.12 -24.35
CA ILE A 215 6.35 27.82 -23.57
C ILE A 215 6.87 28.40 -22.25
N CYS A 216 7.93 27.82 -21.65
CA CYS A 216 8.58 28.41 -20.47
C CYS A 216 9.21 29.77 -20.77
N ARG A 217 9.63 29.99 -22.04
CA ARG A 217 10.25 31.22 -22.53
C ARG A 217 9.27 32.13 -23.29
N ALA A 218 7.96 31.88 -23.16
CA ALA A 218 6.93 32.61 -23.90
C ALA A 218 6.70 34.06 -23.41
N GLY A 219 7.33 34.50 -22.32
CA GLY A 219 7.17 35.86 -21.81
C GLY A 219 7.52 36.94 -22.83
N ALA A 220 6.65 37.94 -23.00
CA ALA A 220 6.84 39.06 -23.92
C ALA A 220 7.68 40.21 -23.30
N GLU A 221 8.73 39.85 -22.56
CA GLU A 221 9.65 40.81 -21.93
C GLU A 221 10.58 41.48 -22.95
N ARG A 222 11.22 42.60 -22.58
CA ARG A 222 12.09 43.39 -23.48
C ARG A 222 13.29 42.59 -24.04
N SER A 223 13.70 41.52 -23.36
CA SER A 223 14.72 40.56 -23.80
C SER A 223 14.27 39.16 -23.44
N THR A 224 14.31 38.22 -24.38
CA THR A 224 14.07 36.79 -24.10
C THR A 224 15.25 36.20 -23.33
N PRO A 225 15.07 35.77 -22.06
CA PRO A 225 16.14 35.18 -21.28
C PRO A 225 16.60 33.83 -21.89
N THR A 226 17.88 33.52 -21.74
CA THR A 226 18.39 32.20 -22.12
C THR A 226 17.76 31.12 -21.21
N PRO A 227 17.58 29.88 -21.70
CA PRO A 227 17.08 28.80 -20.84
C PRO A 227 17.93 28.59 -19.58
N GLU A 228 19.25 28.81 -19.67
CA GLU A 228 20.14 28.78 -18.53
C GLU A 228 19.79 29.86 -17.49
N ALA A 229 19.70 31.13 -17.91
CA ALA A 229 19.38 32.24 -17.01
C ALA A 229 18.00 32.09 -16.34
N LEU A 230 17.02 31.58 -17.08
CA LEU A 230 15.66 31.37 -16.56
C LEU A 230 15.62 30.24 -15.53
N LEU A 231 16.28 29.11 -15.79
CA LEU A 231 16.35 27.99 -14.86
C LEU A 231 17.13 28.36 -13.59
N ASP A 232 18.28 29.00 -13.74
CA ASP A 232 19.12 29.39 -12.60
C ASP A 232 18.44 30.44 -11.73
N GLY A 233 17.76 31.41 -12.34
CA GLY A 233 16.96 32.40 -11.61
C GLY A 233 15.85 31.73 -10.80
N PHE A 234 15.12 30.79 -11.41
CA PHE A 234 14.10 30.00 -10.71
C PHE A 234 14.67 29.20 -9.54
N LEU A 235 15.71 28.38 -9.77
CA LEU A 235 16.32 27.54 -8.74
C LEU A 235 16.90 28.38 -7.59
N SER A 236 17.56 29.49 -7.90
CA SER A 236 18.12 30.40 -6.89
C SER A 236 17.04 31.03 -6.04
N ALA A 237 15.94 31.49 -6.65
CA ALA A 237 14.81 32.07 -5.90
C ALA A 237 14.12 31.05 -4.98
N LEU A 238 13.95 29.80 -5.42
CA LEU A 238 13.39 28.74 -4.57
C LEU A 238 14.30 28.40 -3.40
N VAL A 239 15.61 28.23 -3.65
CA VAL A 239 16.60 27.90 -2.61
C VAL A 239 16.72 29.05 -1.59
N ASP A 240 16.82 30.30 -2.05
CA ASP A 240 16.87 31.47 -1.19
C ASP A 240 15.64 31.60 -0.29
N ALA A 241 14.44 31.51 -0.88
CA ALA A 241 13.21 31.64 -0.12
C ALA A 241 13.03 30.48 0.88
N ALA A 242 13.37 29.25 0.50
CA ALA A 242 13.29 28.10 1.40
C ALA A 242 14.26 28.25 2.58
N CYS A 243 15.54 28.58 2.32
CA CYS A 243 16.54 28.78 3.36
C CYS A 243 16.12 29.88 4.35
N ARG A 244 15.65 31.04 3.86
CA ARG A 244 15.16 32.12 4.72
C ARG A 244 13.94 31.72 5.54
N SER A 245 13.02 30.96 4.95
CA SER A 245 11.81 30.51 5.66
C SER A 245 12.09 29.52 6.80
N TRP A 246 13.22 28.81 6.74
CA TRP A 246 13.63 27.81 7.72
C TRP A 246 14.61 28.36 8.77
N LEU A 247 15.18 29.54 8.54
CA LEU A 247 16.03 30.22 9.50
C LEU A 247 15.15 30.91 10.56
N PRO A 248 15.33 30.63 11.86
CA PRO A 248 14.62 31.37 12.90
C PRO A 248 14.98 32.85 12.89
N ASP A 249 14.04 33.72 13.29
CA ASP A 249 14.32 35.14 13.50
C ASP A 249 15.46 35.29 14.52
N GLY A 250 16.59 35.87 14.10
CA GLY A 250 17.80 36.00 14.93
C GLY A 250 18.74 34.79 14.93
N ALA A 251 18.61 33.85 13.98
CA ALA A 251 19.48 32.66 13.86
C ALA A 251 20.96 32.99 13.58
N THR A 252 21.26 34.18 13.08
CA THR A 252 22.63 34.68 13.06
C THR A 252 22.97 35.12 14.48
N ALA A 253 23.69 34.28 15.23
CA ALA A 253 24.26 34.65 16.51
C ALA A 253 25.10 35.93 16.33
N ALA A 254 24.50 37.08 16.63
CA ALA A 254 25.05 38.40 16.34
C ALA A 254 26.39 38.64 17.06
N ASP A 255 26.67 37.87 18.11
CA ASP A 255 27.85 38.02 18.97
C ASP A 255 29.14 37.42 18.38
N ALA A 256 29.09 36.73 17.24
CA ALA A 256 30.26 36.07 16.62
C ALA A 256 30.53 36.45 15.16
N LEU A 257 29.73 37.34 14.56
CA LEU A 257 29.95 37.74 13.16
C LEU A 257 31.14 38.71 13.06
N PRO A 258 32.03 38.54 12.06
CA PRO A 258 33.14 39.47 11.84
C PRO A 258 32.61 40.87 11.54
N GLY A 259 33.21 41.91 12.12
CA GLY A 259 32.86 43.29 11.79
C GLY A 259 33.14 43.63 10.32
N GLY A 260 32.48 44.66 9.78
CA GLY A 260 32.70 45.15 8.42
C GLY A 260 31.83 44.48 7.34
N PRO A 261 32.19 44.63 6.04
CA PRO A 261 31.37 44.22 4.90
C PRO A 261 30.89 42.75 4.92
N ALA A 262 31.76 41.83 5.35
CA ALA A 262 31.45 40.40 5.43
C ALA A 262 30.38 40.10 6.50
N GLY A 263 30.44 40.76 7.67
CA GLY A 263 29.40 40.64 8.70
C GLY A 263 28.06 41.18 8.25
N THR A 264 28.05 42.33 7.57
CA THR A 264 26.84 42.91 6.97
C THR A 264 26.21 41.96 5.94
N TRP A 265 27.04 41.32 5.10
CA TRP A 265 26.58 40.31 4.15
C TRP A 265 25.97 39.07 4.80
N LEU A 266 26.66 38.49 5.78
CA LEU A 266 26.17 37.31 6.50
C LEU A 266 24.88 37.60 7.28
N ALA A 267 24.78 38.78 7.89
CA ALA A 267 23.56 39.21 8.60
C ALA A 267 22.37 39.45 7.65
N ALA A 268 22.62 39.83 6.40
CA ALA A 268 21.57 40.05 5.40
C ALA A 268 20.99 38.73 4.84
N LEU A 269 21.71 37.60 4.93
CA LEU A 269 21.23 36.28 4.49
C LEU A 269 20.07 35.73 5.31
N SER A 270 19.89 36.21 6.55
CA SER A 270 18.82 35.81 7.45
C SER A 270 17.67 36.82 7.54
N LYS A 271 17.76 37.97 6.86
CA LYS A 271 16.76 39.04 6.92
C LYS A 271 15.81 38.99 5.73
N VAL A 272 14.64 39.62 5.87
CA VAL A 272 13.72 39.83 4.73
C VAL A 272 14.29 40.89 3.77
N ASP A 273 14.97 41.92 4.29
CA ASP A 273 15.74 42.86 3.48
C ASP A 273 17.11 42.25 3.10
N ALA A 274 17.24 41.86 1.84
CA ALA A 274 18.45 41.28 1.28
C ALA A 274 19.47 42.32 0.79
N VAL A 275 19.13 43.63 0.79
CA VAL A 275 19.95 44.68 0.18
C VAL A 275 21.19 44.98 1.03
N LEU A 276 22.36 44.90 0.39
CA LEU A 276 23.63 45.25 1.00
C LEU A 276 23.90 46.75 0.89
N ARG A 277 23.69 47.46 2.00
CA ARG A 277 24.01 48.88 2.14
C ARG A 277 25.47 49.06 2.56
N ILE A 278 26.38 48.72 1.66
CA ILE A 278 27.84 48.79 1.85
C ILE A 278 28.42 49.77 0.80
N PRO A 279 29.41 50.62 1.14
CA PRO A 279 30.07 51.47 0.17
C PRO A 279 30.70 50.67 -1.00
N ALA A 280 30.81 51.28 -2.19
CA ALA A 280 31.13 50.59 -3.44
C ALA A 280 32.48 49.85 -3.43
N GLU A 281 33.54 50.45 -2.88
CA GLU A 281 34.89 49.87 -2.83
C GLU A 281 34.96 48.64 -1.91
N PRO A 282 34.52 48.70 -0.63
CA PRO A 282 34.40 47.51 0.23
C PRO A 282 33.49 46.40 -0.33
N LEU A 283 32.45 46.76 -1.08
CA LEU A 283 31.57 45.79 -1.74
C LEU A 283 32.27 45.07 -2.91
N ALA A 284 33.11 45.77 -3.67
CA ALA A 284 33.90 45.18 -4.74
C ALA A 284 34.94 44.18 -4.19
N ASP A 285 35.56 44.49 -3.06
CA ASP A 285 36.49 43.60 -2.37
C ASP A 285 35.80 42.36 -1.80
N LEU A 286 34.64 42.54 -1.16
CA LEU A 286 33.80 41.42 -0.72
C LEU A 286 33.42 40.52 -1.89
N SER A 287 33.01 41.10 -3.02
CA SER A 287 32.64 40.36 -4.24
C SER A 287 33.83 39.59 -4.85
N ARG A 288 35.04 40.13 -4.74
CA ARG A 288 36.27 39.46 -5.20
C ARG A 288 36.65 38.31 -4.27
N ALA A 289 36.60 38.54 -2.95
CA ALA A 289 36.85 37.53 -1.93
C ALA A 289 35.84 36.39 -1.99
N HIS A 290 34.55 36.71 -2.19
CA HIS A 290 33.48 35.73 -2.37
C HIS A 290 33.71 34.86 -3.61
N ARG A 291 34.06 35.45 -4.76
CA ARG A 291 34.41 34.69 -5.97
C ARG A 291 35.64 33.80 -5.77
N ALA A 292 36.67 34.30 -5.10
CA ALA A 292 37.86 33.50 -4.79
C ALA A 292 37.53 32.33 -3.83
N TRP A 293 36.66 32.56 -2.85
CA TRP A 293 36.17 31.53 -1.94
C TRP A 293 35.34 30.47 -2.67
N LEU A 294 34.40 30.87 -3.52
CA LEU A 294 33.60 29.96 -4.36
C LEU A 294 34.49 29.10 -5.26
N ALA A 295 35.50 29.70 -5.90
CA ALA A 295 36.46 28.98 -6.72
C ALA A 295 37.27 27.93 -5.92
N GLY A 296 37.44 28.13 -4.60
CA GLY A 296 38.11 27.19 -3.69
C GLY A 296 37.22 26.11 -3.07
N LEU A 297 35.93 26.04 -3.46
CA LEU A 297 34.99 25.01 -3.01
C LEU A 297 35.07 23.72 -3.84
N GLU A 298 35.40 23.84 -5.13
CA GLU A 298 35.69 22.66 -5.96
C GLU A 298 37.12 22.19 -5.69
N PRO A 299 37.36 20.87 -5.57
CA PRO A 299 38.72 20.39 -5.47
C PRO A 299 39.45 20.67 -6.79
N PRO A 300 40.71 21.11 -6.71
CA PRO A 300 41.52 21.36 -7.89
C PRO A 300 41.68 20.09 -8.70
N ARG A 301 41.35 20.18 -9.99
CA ARG A 301 41.53 19.11 -10.96
C ARG A 301 42.70 19.45 -11.88
N GLY A 302 43.62 18.52 -12.03
CA GLY A 302 44.62 18.58 -13.08
C GLY A 302 43.97 18.19 -14.41
N ALA A 303 44.57 18.55 -15.54
CA ALA A 303 44.13 18.04 -16.83
C ALA A 303 44.26 16.50 -16.84
N GLY A 304 43.14 15.79 -16.64
CA GLY A 304 43.06 14.33 -16.66
C GLY A 304 43.47 13.59 -15.37
N CYS A 305 43.67 14.28 -14.24
CA CYS A 305 44.02 13.64 -12.96
C CYS A 305 43.41 14.31 -11.71
N ARG A 306 43.18 13.48 -10.69
CA ARG A 306 42.66 13.85 -9.36
C ARG A 306 43.55 13.34 -8.23
N VAL A 307 43.41 13.94 -7.05
CA VAL A 307 44.05 13.43 -5.83
C VAL A 307 43.31 12.19 -5.32
N ALA A 308 44.07 11.18 -4.90
CA ALA A 308 43.56 9.97 -4.28
C ALA A 308 44.21 9.71 -2.91
N LEU A 309 43.41 9.22 -1.96
CA LEU A 309 43.82 8.87 -0.60
C LEU A 309 43.56 7.37 -0.37
N ARG A 310 44.63 6.61 -0.09
CA ARG A 310 44.55 5.17 0.18
C ARG A 310 44.78 4.91 1.67
N LEU A 311 43.79 4.34 2.35
CA LEU A 311 43.92 3.95 3.75
C LEU A 311 44.53 2.54 3.85
N GLN A 312 45.58 2.40 4.64
CA GLN A 312 46.28 1.14 4.89
C GLN A 312 46.27 0.83 6.39
N ALA A 313 45.88 -0.41 6.72
CA ALA A 313 45.92 -0.94 8.08
C ALA A 313 47.37 -1.30 8.49
N PRO A 314 47.71 -1.22 9.78
CA PRO A 314 49.06 -1.56 10.25
C PRO A 314 49.33 -3.07 10.19
N GLU A 315 50.59 -3.45 9.91
CA GLU A 315 51.05 -4.84 9.84
C GLU A 315 51.31 -5.44 11.23
N ALA A 316 51.35 -6.78 11.30
CA ALA A 316 51.26 -7.53 12.55
C ALA A 316 52.36 -7.25 13.59
N SER A 317 53.55 -6.81 13.16
CA SER A 317 54.72 -6.57 14.01
C SER A 317 54.80 -5.16 14.62
N ASP A 318 53.97 -4.21 14.18
CA ASP A 318 54.12 -2.78 14.49
C ASP A 318 52.84 -2.14 15.06
N VAL A 319 51.92 -2.89 15.66
CA VAL A 319 50.65 -2.34 16.16
C VAL A 319 50.85 -1.24 17.21
N ASP A 320 51.92 -1.32 18.00
CA ASP A 320 52.27 -0.34 19.03
C ASP A 320 53.18 0.81 18.50
N THR A 321 53.77 0.66 17.31
CA THR A 321 54.83 1.54 16.76
C THR A 321 54.46 2.24 15.45
N ALA A 322 53.63 1.63 14.60
CA ALA A 322 53.15 2.18 13.33
C ALA A 322 51.60 2.20 13.31
N GLY A 323 51.02 3.37 13.57
CA GLY A 323 49.56 3.58 13.43
C GLY A 323 49.05 3.42 11.98
N TRP A 324 47.75 3.62 11.79
CA TRP A 324 47.09 3.58 10.48
C TRP A 324 47.70 4.61 9.52
N GLN A 325 47.82 4.27 8.24
CA GLN A 325 48.52 5.10 7.26
C GLN A 325 47.58 5.52 6.14
N LEU A 326 47.50 6.82 5.86
CA LEU A 326 46.75 7.36 4.73
C LEU A 326 47.75 7.84 3.68
N HIS A 327 47.91 7.08 2.59
CA HIS A 327 48.86 7.35 1.51
C HIS A 327 48.27 8.33 0.48
N PHE A 328 49.10 9.26 0.00
CA PHE A 328 48.69 10.28 -0.96
C PHE A 328 49.12 9.87 -2.37
N ARG A 329 48.21 9.98 -3.34
CA ARG A 329 48.42 9.57 -4.73
C ARG A 329 47.76 10.55 -5.70
N LEU A 330 48.20 10.53 -6.96
CA LEU A 330 47.50 11.12 -8.11
C LEU A 330 46.91 9.98 -8.94
N GLN A 331 45.65 10.07 -9.28
CA GLN A 331 44.89 9.05 -10.00
C GLN A 331 44.32 9.64 -11.29
N ALA A 332 44.34 8.89 -12.39
CA ALA A 332 43.72 9.33 -13.63
C ALA A 332 42.19 9.43 -13.46
N ASP A 333 41.58 10.45 -14.08
CA ASP A 333 40.15 10.71 -13.89
C ASP A 333 39.25 9.61 -14.49
N ASP A 334 39.67 9.06 -15.63
CA ASP A 334 38.93 8.10 -16.44
C ASP A 334 39.37 6.64 -16.25
N ALA A 335 40.52 6.41 -15.60
CA ALA A 335 41.09 5.07 -15.33
C ALA A 335 41.64 5.00 -13.88
N PRO A 336 40.79 4.75 -12.87
CA PRO A 336 41.17 4.81 -11.45
C PRO A 336 42.33 3.87 -11.05
N GLU A 337 42.49 2.75 -11.74
CA GLU A 337 43.58 1.80 -11.56
C GLU A 337 44.96 2.37 -11.93
N LEU A 338 45.01 3.45 -12.71
CA LEU A 338 46.24 4.15 -13.08
C LEU A 338 46.51 5.29 -12.10
N ASP A 339 47.49 5.10 -11.22
CA ASP A 339 47.88 6.08 -10.22
C ASP A 339 49.41 6.27 -10.12
N ALA A 340 49.82 7.39 -9.53
CA ALA A 340 51.20 7.69 -9.17
C ALA A 340 51.30 8.05 -7.69
N PRO A 341 52.32 7.56 -6.96
CA PRO A 341 52.54 7.94 -5.57
C PRO A 341 52.92 9.43 -5.48
N ALA A 342 52.56 10.08 -4.37
CA ALA A 342 52.87 11.49 -4.12
C ALA A 342 54.36 11.86 -4.31
N GLU A 343 55.27 10.93 -4.03
CA GLU A 343 56.70 11.14 -4.26
C GLU A 343 57.06 11.43 -5.73
N ALA A 344 56.39 10.78 -6.69
CA ALA A 344 56.61 11.04 -8.11
C ALA A 344 56.16 12.47 -8.47
N ALA A 345 54.99 12.88 -7.97
CA ALA A 345 54.46 14.22 -8.17
C ALA A 345 55.37 15.31 -7.58
N TRP A 346 55.89 15.11 -6.37
CA TRP A 346 56.81 16.06 -5.73
C TRP A 346 58.17 16.16 -6.43
N ARG A 347 58.63 15.09 -7.06
CA ARG A 347 59.90 15.06 -7.82
C ARG A 347 59.77 15.76 -9.18
N SER A 348 58.64 15.59 -9.86
CA SER A 348 58.39 16.24 -11.17
C SER A 348 58.08 17.73 -11.04
N GLY A 349 57.63 18.21 -9.88
CA GLY A 349 57.17 19.59 -9.74
C GLY A 349 55.94 19.83 -10.62
N ASP A 350 55.93 20.94 -11.36
CA ASP A 350 54.89 21.24 -12.36
C ASP A 350 55.32 20.86 -13.79
N GLN A 351 56.37 20.04 -13.94
CA GLN A 351 56.62 19.40 -15.23
C GLN A 351 55.60 18.27 -15.45
N PRO A 352 55.14 18.06 -16.71
CA PRO A 352 54.21 16.99 -17.02
C PRO A 352 54.76 15.63 -16.61
N LEU A 353 53.95 14.84 -15.90
CA LEU A 353 54.28 13.49 -15.46
C LEU A 353 53.49 12.46 -16.27
N ASP A 354 54.19 11.63 -17.03
CA ASP A 354 53.57 10.54 -17.79
C ASP A 354 53.47 9.26 -16.95
N VAL A 355 52.25 8.75 -16.79
CA VAL A 355 51.92 7.55 -16.02
C VAL A 355 51.15 6.60 -16.93
N PHE A 356 51.78 5.51 -17.37
CA PHE A 356 51.17 4.48 -18.23
C PHE A 356 50.45 5.05 -19.48
N GLY A 357 51.04 6.06 -20.14
CA GLY A 357 50.49 6.69 -21.34
C GLY A 357 49.47 7.82 -21.08
N ARG A 358 49.28 8.22 -19.82
CA ARG A 358 48.50 9.41 -19.43
C ARG A 358 49.41 10.51 -18.93
N ARG A 359 49.22 11.72 -19.44
CA ARG A 359 50.04 12.89 -19.11
C ARG A 359 49.35 13.76 -18.05
N PHE A 360 50.00 13.94 -16.91
CA PHE A 360 49.54 14.82 -15.83
C PHE A 360 50.28 16.15 -15.90
N GLU A 361 49.63 17.24 -16.32
CA GLU A 361 50.32 18.51 -16.63
C GLU A 361 50.92 19.23 -15.41
N ARG A 362 50.27 19.21 -14.23
CA ARG A 362 50.70 19.97 -13.03
C ARG A 362 50.62 19.13 -11.74
N PRO A 363 51.37 18.03 -11.66
CA PRO A 363 51.16 17.00 -10.64
C PRO A 363 51.45 17.50 -9.22
N ALA A 364 52.51 18.27 -8.98
CA ALA A 364 52.80 18.81 -7.65
C ALA A 364 51.74 19.81 -7.19
N THR A 365 51.36 20.77 -8.04
CA THR A 365 50.34 21.76 -7.71
C THR A 365 48.97 21.11 -7.46
N THR A 366 48.51 20.22 -8.34
CA THR A 366 47.25 19.48 -8.15
C THR A 366 47.23 18.69 -6.84
N LEU A 367 48.36 18.04 -6.49
CA LEU A 367 48.47 17.29 -5.25
C LEU A 367 48.45 18.22 -4.02
N ALA A 368 49.20 19.32 -4.03
CA ALA A 368 49.27 20.26 -2.91
C ALA A 368 47.92 20.92 -2.63
N GLU A 369 47.28 21.45 -3.66
CA GLU A 369 45.99 22.11 -3.54
C GLU A 369 44.89 21.12 -3.13
N GLY A 370 44.90 19.90 -3.67
CA GLY A 370 43.92 18.86 -3.30
C GLY A 370 44.11 18.37 -1.87
N LEU A 371 45.35 18.19 -1.39
CA LEU A 371 45.61 17.85 0.01
C LEU A 371 45.22 18.99 0.96
N ALA A 372 45.48 20.24 0.60
CA ALA A 372 45.06 21.40 1.38
C ALA A 372 43.53 21.50 1.49
N TRP A 373 42.81 21.17 0.41
CA TRP A 373 41.36 21.07 0.41
C TRP A 373 40.87 19.94 1.32
N ALA A 374 41.42 18.72 1.18
CA ALA A 374 41.04 17.56 1.98
C ALA A 374 41.39 17.73 3.47
N ALA A 375 42.41 18.51 3.80
CA ALA A 375 42.79 18.83 5.18
C ALA A 375 41.73 19.64 5.95
N ARG A 376 40.74 20.21 5.26
CA ARG A 376 39.56 20.81 5.91
C ARG A 376 38.70 19.73 6.60
N LEU A 377 38.59 18.55 5.99
CA LEU A 377 37.77 17.42 6.44
C LEU A 377 38.56 16.38 7.25
N VAL A 378 39.87 16.26 6.98
CA VAL A 378 40.72 15.22 7.60
C VAL A 378 41.82 15.88 8.45
N PRO A 379 41.65 16.00 9.78
CA PRO A 379 42.62 16.66 10.66
C PRO A 379 44.04 16.11 10.56
N ALA A 380 44.18 14.79 10.33
CA ALA A 380 45.48 14.13 10.15
C ALA A 380 46.28 14.69 8.96
N LEU A 381 45.61 15.19 7.91
CA LEU A 381 46.28 15.82 6.77
C LEU A 381 46.89 17.18 7.14
N ARG A 382 46.29 17.95 8.06
CA ARG A 382 46.88 19.21 8.56
C ARG A 382 48.22 18.95 9.22
N ARG A 383 48.32 17.87 10.01
CA ARG A 383 49.57 17.42 10.64
C ARG A 383 50.61 17.00 9.60
N ALA A 384 50.17 16.33 8.52
CA ALA A 384 51.07 15.91 7.45
C ALA A 384 51.59 17.08 6.59
N LEU A 385 50.73 18.04 6.27
CA LEU A 385 51.05 19.22 5.45
C LEU A 385 52.03 20.20 6.12
N ALA A 386 52.26 20.08 7.42
CA ALA A 386 53.32 20.83 8.11
C ALA A 386 54.74 20.39 7.68
N ARG A 387 54.87 19.25 7.00
CA ARG A 387 56.15 18.74 6.48
C ARG A 387 56.27 19.06 4.99
N ARG A 388 57.51 19.27 4.53
CA ARG A 388 57.80 19.48 3.11
C ARG A 388 57.57 18.17 2.33
N ASN A 389 56.82 18.24 1.22
CA ASN A 389 56.54 17.12 0.31
C ASN A 389 55.98 15.86 1.01
N PRO A 390 54.81 15.96 1.68
CA PRO A 390 54.29 14.86 2.48
C PRO A 390 53.82 13.70 1.60
N ARG A 391 54.05 12.47 2.04
CA ARG A 391 53.73 11.24 1.30
C ARG A 391 52.55 10.46 1.88
N LYS A 392 52.33 10.63 3.19
CA LYS A 392 51.30 9.95 3.97
C LYS A 392 50.97 10.72 5.25
N ALA A 393 49.81 10.43 5.84
CA ALA A 393 49.43 10.83 7.19
C ALA A 393 49.31 9.63 8.13
N LEU A 394 49.61 9.82 9.41
CA LEU A 394 49.38 8.82 10.47
C LEU A 394 48.06 9.09 11.18
N LEU A 395 47.27 8.03 11.35
CA LEU A 395 45.94 8.04 11.94
C LEU A 395 45.89 7.05 13.11
N SER A 396 45.15 7.40 14.16
CA SER A 396 44.65 6.42 15.14
C SER A 396 43.54 5.54 14.53
N ALA A 397 43.21 4.43 15.17
CA ALA A 397 42.08 3.57 14.74
C ALA A 397 40.75 4.36 14.67
N SER A 398 40.50 5.24 15.63
CA SER A 398 39.31 6.11 15.63
C SER A 398 39.34 7.13 14.48
N GLU A 399 40.49 7.75 14.21
CA GLU A 399 40.64 8.68 13.08
C GLU A 399 40.51 7.97 11.72
N ALA A 400 41.00 6.74 11.61
CA ALA A 400 40.87 5.93 10.40
C ALA A 400 39.40 5.55 10.13
N HIS A 401 38.66 5.20 11.18
CA HIS A 401 37.22 4.96 11.08
C HIS A 401 36.45 6.22 10.71
N ALA A 402 36.68 7.34 11.41
CA ALA A 402 36.05 8.62 11.09
C ALA A 402 36.38 9.08 9.66
N PHE A 403 37.62 8.87 9.20
CA PHE A 403 37.99 9.14 7.81
C PHE A 403 37.12 8.36 6.83
N MET A 404 36.89 7.06 7.07
CA MET A 404 36.12 6.22 6.14
C MET A 404 34.61 6.45 6.21
N GLU A 405 34.05 6.68 7.40
CA GLU A 405 32.60 6.87 7.57
C GLU A 405 32.15 8.31 7.29
N GLU A 406 32.94 9.31 7.67
CA GLU A 406 32.54 10.72 7.59
C GLU A 406 33.20 11.44 6.42
N ALA A 407 34.53 11.36 6.29
CA ALA A 407 35.26 12.15 5.30
C ALA A 407 35.21 11.52 3.90
N ALA A 408 35.40 10.20 3.77
CA ALA A 408 35.52 9.51 2.49
C ALA A 408 34.30 9.69 1.57
N PRO A 409 33.03 9.62 2.05
CA PRO A 409 31.87 9.88 1.19
C PRO A 409 31.86 11.31 0.63
N ILE A 410 32.24 12.30 1.45
CA ILE A 410 32.32 13.71 1.06
C ILE A 410 33.46 13.93 0.05
N LEU A 411 34.62 13.33 0.30
CA LEU A 411 35.77 13.37 -0.60
C LEU A 411 35.46 12.74 -1.97
N ARG A 412 34.82 11.56 -1.99
CA ARG A 412 34.38 10.90 -3.23
C ARG A 412 33.39 11.76 -4.00
N ALA A 413 32.39 12.34 -3.31
CA ALA A 413 31.41 13.23 -3.93
C ALA A 413 32.06 14.51 -4.51
N ALA A 414 33.12 15.01 -3.87
CA ALA A 414 33.92 16.13 -4.40
C ALA A 414 34.79 15.72 -5.61
N GLY A 415 35.02 14.41 -5.81
CA GLY A 415 35.79 13.87 -6.93
C GLY A 415 37.21 13.45 -6.58
N PHE A 416 37.51 13.19 -5.31
CA PHE A 416 38.75 12.51 -4.90
C PHE A 416 38.64 11.00 -5.11
N GLY A 417 39.78 10.35 -5.40
CA GLY A 417 39.90 8.91 -5.21
C GLY A 417 39.98 8.58 -3.72
N VAL A 418 39.18 7.63 -3.23
CA VAL A 418 39.34 7.12 -1.86
C VAL A 418 39.28 5.60 -1.87
N GLU A 419 40.40 4.99 -1.48
CA GLU A 419 40.57 3.54 -1.47
C GLU A 419 40.62 3.01 -0.05
N ALA A 420 39.71 2.08 0.23
CA ALA A 420 39.62 1.39 1.51
C ALA A 420 40.54 0.15 1.54
N PRO A 421 40.90 -0.35 2.73
CA PRO A 421 41.50 -1.68 2.85
C PRO A 421 40.59 -2.77 2.28
N GLU A 422 41.15 -3.85 1.74
CA GLU A 422 40.39 -4.89 1.04
C GLU A 422 39.26 -5.54 1.87
N TRP A 423 39.39 -5.54 3.20
CA TRP A 423 38.43 -6.14 4.12
C TRP A 423 37.33 -5.18 4.59
N TRP A 424 37.46 -3.88 4.32
CA TRP A 424 36.59 -2.84 4.91
C TRP A 424 35.11 -3.03 4.56
N ASP A 425 34.84 -3.44 3.32
CA ASP A 425 33.48 -3.63 2.79
C ASP A 425 33.08 -5.12 2.66
N ARG A 426 33.94 -6.05 3.09
CA ARG A 426 33.70 -7.50 2.97
C ARG A 426 32.57 -7.98 3.90
N PRO A 427 31.55 -8.70 3.40
CA PRO A 427 30.47 -9.25 4.24
C PRO A 427 30.97 -10.16 5.36
N GLU A 428 32.07 -10.87 5.11
CA GLU A 428 32.67 -11.85 6.03
C GLU A 428 33.27 -11.19 7.28
N ALA A 429 33.50 -9.88 7.24
CA ALA A 429 33.99 -9.09 8.37
C ALA A 429 32.86 -8.49 9.24
N ARG A 430 31.59 -8.87 8.98
CA ARG A 430 30.42 -8.36 9.72
C ARG A 430 29.96 -9.33 10.80
N LEU A 431 29.56 -8.76 11.94
CA LEU A 431 28.96 -9.50 13.04
C LEU A 431 27.55 -10.00 12.65
N GLY A 432 27.30 -11.27 12.93
CA GLY A 432 26.00 -11.91 12.80
C GLY A 432 25.68 -12.78 14.00
N VAL A 433 24.48 -13.37 13.97
CA VAL A 433 24.03 -14.31 15.00
C VAL A 433 23.55 -15.61 14.36
N ARG A 434 23.89 -16.72 15.01
CA ARG A 434 23.35 -18.05 14.75
C ARG A 434 22.50 -18.47 15.95
N LEU A 435 21.36 -19.08 15.67
CA LEU A 435 20.47 -19.63 16.69
C LEU A 435 20.42 -21.15 16.58
N ARG A 436 20.73 -21.85 17.67
CA ARG A 436 20.45 -23.27 17.84
C ARG A 436 19.21 -23.47 18.70
N LEU A 437 18.27 -24.27 18.19
CA LEU A 437 16.99 -24.59 18.81
C LEU A 437 16.94 -26.07 19.17
N GLU A 438 16.77 -26.35 20.46
CA GLU A 438 16.55 -27.70 20.99
C GLU A 438 15.22 -27.72 21.74
N GLY A 439 14.29 -28.61 21.35
CA GLY A 439 12.99 -28.72 22.01
C GLY A 439 12.97 -29.84 23.05
N VAL A 440 12.28 -29.64 24.18
CA VAL A 440 11.88 -30.77 25.04
C VAL A 440 10.65 -31.41 24.43
N GLU A 441 10.72 -32.71 24.12
CA GLU A 441 9.59 -33.42 23.51
C GLU A 441 8.38 -33.35 24.45
N PRO A 442 7.24 -32.77 24.00
CA PRO A 442 6.07 -32.71 24.83
C PRO A 442 5.47 -34.12 25.02
N GLU A 443 5.04 -34.44 26.25
CA GLU A 443 4.24 -35.63 26.55
C GLU A 443 3.10 -35.77 25.50
N PRO A 444 2.80 -37.00 25.02
CA PRO A 444 1.97 -37.25 23.82
C PRO A 444 0.49 -36.83 23.90
N VAL A 445 0.06 -36.08 24.92
CA VAL A 445 -1.36 -35.74 25.16
C VAL A 445 -1.68 -34.24 25.12
N ALA A 446 -0.71 -33.31 25.10
CA ALA A 446 -1.05 -31.90 25.35
C ALA A 446 -1.24 -31.04 24.08
N GLY A 447 -2.50 -30.69 23.77
CA GLY A 447 -2.89 -29.80 22.67
C GLY A 447 -2.41 -28.34 22.81
N ARG A 448 -3.18 -27.39 23.37
CA ARG A 448 -2.99 -25.92 23.30
C ARG A 448 -1.68 -25.47 23.93
N ARG A 449 -1.11 -26.33 24.78
CA ARG A 449 0.20 -26.18 25.41
C ARG A 449 1.38 -26.58 24.53
N ALA A 450 1.15 -27.10 23.31
CA ALA A 450 2.21 -27.45 22.37
C ALA A 450 3.11 -26.25 22.07
N LEU A 451 2.53 -25.05 21.93
CA LEU A 451 3.27 -23.80 21.74
C LEU A 451 3.86 -23.24 23.05
N ASP A 452 3.37 -23.68 24.21
CA ASP A 452 3.91 -23.32 25.52
C ASP A 452 5.06 -24.24 25.96
N ALA A 453 5.33 -25.33 25.20
CA ALA A 453 6.44 -26.23 25.46
C ALA A 453 7.78 -25.48 25.50
N ALA A 454 8.70 -25.94 26.35
CA ALA A 454 10.00 -25.31 26.51
C ALA A 454 10.92 -25.66 25.32
N ALA A 455 11.47 -24.62 24.69
CA ALA A 455 12.53 -24.70 23.70
C ALA A 455 13.76 -23.96 24.23
N ARG A 456 14.92 -24.59 24.10
CA ARG A 456 16.23 -24.02 24.42
C ARG A 456 16.73 -23.21 23.23
N PHE A 457 17.04 -21.95 23.49
CA PHE A 457 17.66 -21.00 22.58
C PHE A 457 19.13 -20.89 22.96
N ALA A 458 20.01 -21.38 22.10
CA ALA A 458 21.43 -21.20 22.21
C ALA A 458 21.91 -20.23 21.12
N TRP A 459 22.19 -18.99 21.53
CA TRP A 459 22.71 -17.95 20.64
C TRP A 459 24.22 -18.05 20.53
N GLN A 460 24.73 -17.94 19.31
CA GLN A 460 26.16 -17.89 19.02
C GLN A 460 26.46 -16.71 18.09
N LEU A 461 27.47 -15.90 18.43
CA LEU A 461 27.92 -14.83 17.53
C LEU A 461 28.75 -15.42 16.39
N THR A 462 28.63 -14.83 15.20
CA THR A 462 29.41 -15.19 14.03
C THR A 462 30.09 -13.98 13.41
N LEU A 463 31.20 -14.22 12.71
CA LEU A 463 31.80 -13.30 11.73
C LEU A 463 31.58 -13.89 10.35
N GLY A 464 30.70 -13.27 9.57
CA GLY A 464 30.10 -13.92 8.40
C GLY A 464 29.46 -15.25 8.83
N ASP A 465 29.93 -16.35 8.24
CA ASP A 465 29.43 -17.69 8.52
C ASP A 465 30.18 -18.43 9.63
N ARG A 466 31.32 -17.89 10.11
CA ARG A 466 32.18 -18.55 11.10
C ARG A 466 31.74 -18.22 12.53
N PRO A 467 31.49 -19.22 13.40
CA PRO A 467 31.25 -18.95 14.82
C PRO A 467 32.49 -18.39 15.52
N LEU A 468 32.26 -17.44 16.42
CA LEU A 468 33.28 -16.88 17.30
C LEU A 468 33.51 -17.78 18.52
N GLY A 469 34.78 -18.00 18.88
CA GLY A 469 35.18 -18.69 20.12
C GLY A 469 35.26 -17.77 21.34
N ASP A 470 35.36 -18.34 22.54
CA ASP A 470 35.32 -17.58 23.81
C ASP A 470 36.44 -16.53 23.93
N ALA A 471 37.65 -16.85 23.46
CA ALA A 471 38.76 -15.92 23.45
C ALA A 471 38.53 -14.72 22.49
N GLU A 472 37.89 -14.98 21.34
CA GLU A 472 37.54 -13.94 20.37
C GLU A 472 36.39 -13.05 20.88
N LEU A 473 35.43 -13.65 21.58
CA LEU A 473 34.37 -12.92 22.29
C LEU A 473 34.94 -12.00 23.38
N ALA A 474 35.90 -12.49 24.16
CA ALA A 474 36.56 -11.69 25.19
C ALA A 474 37.32 -10.51 24.56
N ALA A 475 38.07 -10.75 23.48
CA ALA A 475 38.76 -9.70 22.73
C ALA A 475 37.80 -8.65 22.15
N LEU A 476 36.63 -9.07 21.62
CA LEU A 476 35.57 -8.17 21.15
C LEU A 476 34.94 -7.35 22.29
N ALA A 477 34.83 -7.92 23.49
CA ALA A 477 34.29 -7.23 24.66
C ALA A 477 35.27 -6.19 25.24
N GLU A 478 36.57 -6.44 25.13
CA GLU A 478 37.63 -5.53 25.60
C GLU A 478 38.01 -4.44 24.60
N ALA A 479 37.62 -4.58 23.32
CA ALA A 479 37.95 -3.62 22.27
C ALA A 479 37.45 -2.21 22.58
N ARG A 480 38.38 -1.26 22.71
CA ARG A 480 38.10 0.18 22.93
C ARG A 480 38.21 0.95 21.62
N GLY A 481 37.22 0.83 20.75
CA GLY A 481 37.14 1.61 19.52
C GLY A 481 36.31 0.95 18.40
N PRO A 482 36.03 1.69 17.32
CA PRO A 482 35.21 1.21 16.20
C PRO A 482 35.94 0.23 15.27
N LEU A 483 37.26 0.04 15.47
CA LEU A 483 38.07 -0.95 14.75
C LEU A 483 38.78 -1.82 15.78
N ALA A 484 38.57 -3.13 15.70
CA ALA A 484 39.21 -4.10 16.57
C ALA A 484 39.95 -5.15 15.74
N ARG A 485 41.01 -5.70 16.30
CA ARG A 485 41.75 -6.82 15.71
C ARG A 485 41.41 -8.09 16.45
N VAL A 486 40.89 -9.09 15.74
CA VAL A 486 40.52 -10.40 16.29
C VAL A 486 41.18 -11.47 15.42
N ASP A 487 42.02 -12.30 16.04
CA ASP A 487 42.78 -13.38 15.39
C ASP A 487 43.48 -12.95 14.08
N GLY A 488 44.24 -11.86 14.16
CA GLY A 488 44.99 -11.33 13.02
C GLY A 488 44.18 -10.49 12.02
N HIS A 489 42.85 -10.48 12.08
CA HIS A 489 41.98 -9.77 11.14
C HIS A 489 41.40 -8.49 11.74
N TRP A 490 41.27 -7.45 10.92
CA TRP A 490 40.62 -6.19 11.32
C TRP A 490 39.11 -6.27 11.10
N LEU A 491 38.35 -5.84 12.10
CA LEU A 491 36.90 -5.85 12.12
C LEU A 491 36.38 -4.45 12.40
N ARG A 492 35.37 -4.05 11.64
CA ARG A 492 34.60 -2.84 11.91
C ARG A 492 33.51 -3.15 12.92
N LEU A 493 33.60 -2.54 14.10
CA LEU A 493 32.64 -2.68 15.17
C LEU A 493 31.69 -1.49 15.17
N ASP A 494 30.44 -1.72 14.82
CA ASP A 494 29.37 -0.77 15.08
C ASP A 494 29.01 -0.83 16.60
N PRO A 495 29.11 0.28 17.35
CA PRO A 495 28.79 0.31 18.78
C PRO A 495 27.39 -0.22 19.10
N TYR A 496 26.41 -0.01 18.21
CA TYR A 496 25.05 -0.52 18.37
C TYR A 496 24.99 -2.03 18.19
N GLN A 497 25.72 -2.57 17.20
CA GLN A 497 25.82 -4.01 16.96
C GLN A 497 26.55 -4.72 18.10
N LEU A 498 27.61 -4.11 18.66
CA LEU A 498 28.32 -4.66 19.81
C LEU A 498 27.45 -4.68 21.06
N ALA A 499 26.70 -3.60 21.32
CA ALA A 499 25.75 -3.55 22.43
C ALA A 499 24.60 -4.57 22.26
N ALA A 500 24.13 -4.78 21.03
CA ALA A 500 23.16 -5.82 20.71
C ALA A 500 23.74 -7.22 20.93
N ALA A 501 24.96 -7.48 20.47
CA ALA A 501 25.66 -8.76 20.64
C ALA A 501 25.81 -9.12 22.12
N GLN A 502 26.25 -8.17 22.95
CA GLN A 502 26.36 -8.35 24.40
C GLN A 502 25.01 -8.64 25.05
N ARG A 503 23.92 -8.02 24.59
CA ARG A 503 22.57 -8.24 25.14
C ARG A 503 22.05 -9.65 24.81
N ILE A 504 22.28 -10.10 23.58
CA ILE A 504 21.90 -11.45 23.13
C ILE A 504 22.65 -12.50 23.97
N LEU A 505 23.96 -12.33 24.16
CA LEU A 505 24.80 -13.25 24.94
C LEU A 505 24.49 -13.23 26.44
N ARG A 506 24.17 -12.06 27.01
CA ARG A 506 23.78 -11.92 28.42
C ARG A 506 22.35 -12.39 28.71
N THR A 507 21.59 -12.79 27.69
CA THR A 507 20.21 -13.23 27.92
C THR A 507 20.19 -14.58 28.62
N ASP A 508 20.10 -14.53 29.95
CA ASP A 508 20.21 -15.64 30.90
C ASP A 508 19.01 -16.62 30.90
N ARG A 509 18.12 -16.51 29.91
CA ARG A 509 16.93 -17.38 29.76
C ARG A 509 17.09 -18.23 28.50
N PRO A 510 17.86 -19.33 28.58
CA PRO A 510 17.99 -20.27 27.47
C PRO A 510 16.65 -20.92 27.16
N TRP A 511 15.80 -21.15 28.16
CA TRP A 511 14.48 -21.74 27.97
C TRP A 511 13.42 -20.68 27.71
N ARG A 512 12.73 -20.80 26.57
CA ARG A 512 11.56 -19.98 26.20
C ARG A 512 10.45 -20.87 25.64
N ARG A 513 9.28 -20.29 25.38
CA ARG A 513 8.15 -21.01 24.78
C ARG A 513 8.43 -21.30 23.31
N LEU A 514 7.97 -22.45 22.82
CA LEU A 514 8.07 -22.85 21.42
C LEU A 514 7.44 -21.82 20.48
N ALA A 515 6.36 -21.15 20.89
CA ALA A 515 5.75 -20.03 20.15
C ALA A 515 6.76 -18.94 19.75
N GLU A 516 7.77 -18.68 20.60
CA GLU A 516 8.79 -17.66 20.37
C GLU A 516 9.90 -18.18 19.44
N ALA A 517 10.01 -19.50 19.25
CA ALA A 517 11.01 -20.12 18.37
C ALA A 517 10.51 -20.21 16.92
N LEU A 518 9.19 -20.32 16.72
CA LEU A 518 8.57 -20.46 15.40
C LEU A 518 8.93 -19.33 14.42
N PRO A 519 8.94 -18.04 14.79
CA PRO A 519 9.35 -16.97 13.88
C PRO A 519 10.76 -17.18 13.31
N TYR A 520 11.69 -17.72 14.11
CA TYR A 520 13.04 -18.03 13.68
C TYR A 520 13.08 -19.32 12.84
N GLY A 521 12.46 -20.41 13.32
CA GLY A 521 12.46 -21.70 12.63
C GLY A 521 11.69 -21.73 11.30
N LEU A 522 10.71 -20.84 11.13
CA LEU A 522 9.99 -20.63 9.86
C LEU A 522 10.69 -19.59 8.96
N GLY A 523 11.82 -19.04 9.40
CA GLY A 523 12.60 -18.03 8.67
C GLY A 523 11.87 -16.69 8.50
N ALA A 524 10.93 -16.36 9.39
CA ALA A 524 10.21 -15.09 9.34
C ALA A 524 11.06 -13.92 9.88
N GLU A 525 11.99 -14.20 10.79
CA GLU A 525 12.98 -13.23 11.29
C GLU A 525 14.29 -13.34 10.52
N SER A 526 14.83 -12.19 10.10
CA SER A 526 16.13 -12.09 9.43
C SER A 526 17.18 -11.35 10.26
N ALA A 527 16.80 -10.83 11.42
CA ALA A 527 17.69 -10.12 12.33
C ALA A 527 17.21 -10.23 13.78
N VAL A 528 18.14 -10.06 14.73
CA VAL A 528 17.88 -10.03 16.17
C VAL A 528 18.56 -8.80 16.74
N ASP A 529 17.79 -7.89 17.31
CA ASP A 529 18.31 -6.67 17.94
C ASP A 529 19.23 -5.82 17.01
N GLY A 530 19.02 -5.91 15.69
CA GLY A 530 19.81 -5.22 14.67
C GLY A 530 20.96 -6.02 14.08
N LEU A 531 21.26 -7.21 14.62
CA LEU A 531 22.26 -8.12 14.07
C LEU A 531 21.62 -9.09 13.06
N PRO A 532 22.24 -9.33 11.90
CA PRO A 532 21.74 -10.27 10.91
C PRO A 532 21.72 -11.70 11.47
N LEU A 533 20.59 -12.39 11.27
CA LEU A 533 20.44 -13.80 11.62
C LEU A 533 20.97 -14.65 10.45
N ILE A 534 22.15 -15.24 10.64
CA ILE A 534 22.88 -15.97 9.60
C ILE A 534 22.29 -17.36 9.40
N ALA A 535 22.01 -18.07 10.50
CA ALA A 535 21.46 -19.41 10.45
C ALA A 535 20.59 -19.73 11.67
N VAL A 536 19.60 -20.60 11.45
CA VAL A 536 18.77 -21.21 12.49
C VAL A 536 18.88 -22.72 12.33
N GLU A 537 19.50 -23.37 13.30
CA GLU A 537 19.71 -24.82 13.35
C GLU A 537 18.73 -25.41 14.37
N ALA A 538 17.90 -26.36 13.97
CA ALA A 538 17.07 -27.14 14.88
C ALA A 538 17.54 -28.59 14.90
N SER A 539 17.26 -29.32 15.98
CA SER A 539 17.62 -30.74 16.10
C SER A 539 16.45 -31.61 16.58
N GLY A 540 16.53 -32.92 16.30
CA GLY A 540 15.59 -33.92 16.78
C GLY A 540 14.15 -33.74 16.26
N TRP A 541 13.17 -33.92 17.15
CA TRP A 541 11.74 -33.82 16.82
C TRP A 541 11.32 -32.40 16.38
N LEU A 542 12.01 -31.37 16.89
CA LEU A 542 11.69 -29.97 16.60
C LEU A 542 12.03 -29.64 15.15
N ASP A 543 13.18 -30.11 14.66
CA ASP A 543 13.56 -29.93 13.26
C ASP A 543 12.54 -30.59 12.32
N GLN A 544 12.20 -31.86 12.55
CA GLN A 544 11.18 -32.55 11.76
C GLN A 544 9.82 -31.82 11.78
N ARG A 545 9.43 -31.27 12.93
CA ARG A 545 8.20 -30.48 13.05
C ARG A 545 8.28 -29.20 12.22
N LEU A 546 9.39 -28.47 12.28
CA LEU A 546 9.60 -27.26 11.49
C LEU A 546 9.65 -27.57 9.99
N CYS A 547 10.31 -28.65 9.55
CA CYS A 547 10.33 -29.11 8.16
C CYS A 547 8.90 -29.39 7.64
N ARG A 548 8.06 -30.08 8.43
CA ARG A 548 6.64 -30.30 8.08
C ARG A 548 5.85 -29.00 8.01
N LEU A 549 6.07 -28.06 8.93
CA LEU A 549 5.42 -26.74 8.90
C LEU A 549 5.86 -25.90 7.69
N ARG A 550 7.11 -26.04 7.24
CA ARG A 550 7.63 -25.41 6.01
C ARG A 550 7.17 -26.13 4.73
N GLY A 551 6.57 -27.32 4.84
CA GLY A 551 6.17 -28.15 3.70
C GLY A 551 7.33 -28.90 3.04
N GLU A 552 8.49 -28.98 3.70
CA GLU A 552 9.69 -29.69 3.23
C GLU A 552 9.62 -31.20 3.48
N LEU A 553 8.72 -31.64 4.38
CA LEU A 553 8.48 -33.03 4.69
C LEU A 553 6.98 -33.34 4.58
N GLU A 554 6.64 -34.44 3.93
CA GLU A 554 5.24 -34.87 3.79
C GLU A 554 4.60 -35.21 5.15
N LEU A 555 3.29 -34.98 5.23
CA LEU A 555 2.50 -35.38 6.37
C LEU A 555 2.15 -36.88 6.29
N PRO A 556 2.21 -37.60 7.41
CA PRO A 556 1.76 -38.99 7.45
C PRO A 556 0.31 -39.12 6.96
N ALA A 557 0.06 -40.10 6.08
CA ALA A 557 -1.28 -40.38 5.60
C ALA A 557 -2.16 -40.91 6.75
N ILE A 558 -3.34 -40.33 6.92
CA ILE A 558 -4.33 -40.77 7.91
C ILE A 558 -5.53 -41.39 7.18
N PRO A 559 -5.92 -42.64 7.49
CA PRO A 559 -7.09 -43.26 6.89
C PRO A 559 -8.39 -42.62 7.40
N ALA A 560 -9.50 -42.86 6.71
CA ALA A 560 -10.81 -42.43 7.20
C ALA A 560 -11.10 -43.07 8.57
N PRO A 561 -11.53 -42.28 9.58
CA PRO A 561 -11.70 -42.77 10.93
C PRO A 561 -12.91 -43.71 11.06
N PRO A 562 -12.86 -44.68 12.00
CA PRO A 562 -13.99 -45.56 12.24
C PRO A 562 -15.21 -44.76 12.71
N GLY A 563 -16.41 -45.16 12.25
CA GLY A 563 -17.67 -44.46 12.56
C GLY A 563 -18.03 -43.32 11.60
N LEU A 564 -17.14 -42.99 10.64
CA LEU A 564 -17.47 -42.08 9.55
C LEU A 564 -18.20 -42.84 8.43
N THR A 565 -19.44 -42.46 8.12
CA THR A 565 -20.25 -43.12 7.07
C THR A 565 -19.95 -42.60 5.66
N ALA A 566 -19.35 -41.42 5.56
CA ALA A 566 -19.01 -40.79 4.28
C ALA A 566 -17.58 -41.15 3.81
N ARG A 567 -17.41 -41.34 2.50
CA ARG A 567 -16.09 -41.57 1.89
C ARG A 567 -15.38 -40.24 1.63
N LEU A 568 -14.30 -39.99 2.37
CA LEU A 568 -13.44 -38.83 2.17
C LEU A 568 -12.71 -38.89 0.82
N ARG A 569 -12.60 -37.74 0.17
CA ARG A 569 -11.84 -37.53 -1.07
C ARG A 569 -10.34 -37.40 -0.78
N PRO A 570 -9.44 -37.58 -1.78
CA PRO A 570 -8.00 -37.49 -1.56
C PRO A 570 -7.56 -36.17 -0.91
N TYR A 571 -8.11 -35.04 -1.38
CA TYR A 571 -7.80 -33.75 -0.77
C TYR A 571 -8.37 -33.66 0.67
N GLN A 572 -9.54 -34.22 0.95
CA GLN A 572 -10.10 -34.24 2.31
C GLN A 572 -9.29 -35.11 3.27
N LEU A 573 -8.70 -36.22 2.79
CA LEU A 573 -7.76 -37.05 3.58
C LEU A 573 -6.48 -36.27 3.89
N ARG A 574 -5.91 -35.56 2.90
CA ARG A 574 -4.78 -34.64 3.15
C ARG A 574 -5.15 -33.54 4.15
N GLY A 575 -6.37 -33.00 4.06
CA GLY A 575 -6.88 -32.01 4.99
C GLY A 575 -7.05 -32.55 6.41
N LEU A 576 -7.56 -33.78 6.56
CA LEU A 576 -7.62 -34.49 7.85
C LEU A 576 -6.22 -34.70 8.44
N ALA A 577 -5.25 -35.15 7.62
CA ALA A 577 -3.87 -35.32 8.04
C ALA A 577 -3.25 -33.99 8.51
N TRP A 578 -3.52 -32.90 7.80
CA TRP A 578 -3.09 -31.55 8.18
C TRP A 578 -3.73 -31.07 9.49
N LEU A 579 -5.03 -31.29 9.68
CA LEU A 579 -5.73 -30.95 10.92
C LEU A 579 -5.16 -31.73 12.12
N ALA A 580 -4.96 -33.03 11.98
CA ALA A 580 -4.38 -33.88 13.02
C ALA A 580 -2.94 -33.45 13.36
N PHE A 581 -2.13 -33.19 12.33
CA PHE A 581 -0.77 -32.67 12.50
C PHE A 581 -0.76 -31.34 13.26
N LEU A 582 -1.53 -30.33 12.82
CA LEU A 582 -1.54 -29.02 13.47
C LEU A 582 -2.06 -29.03 14.90
N ARG A 583 -3.01 -29.90 15.21
CA ARG A 583 -3.46 -30.12 16.59
C ARG A 583 -2.28 -30.52 17.49
N SER A 584 -1.41 -31.42 17.03
CA SER A 584 -0.21 -31.84 17.77
C SER A 584 0.95 -30.84 17.70
N ALA A 585 1.11 -30.13 16.57
CA ALA A 585 2.27 -29.29 16.31
C ALA A 585 2.15 -27.90 16.94
N ALA A 586 0.94 -27.33 16.95
CA ALA A 586 0.68 -25.95 17.34
C ALA A 586 -0.62 -25.74 18.14
N GLY A 587 -1.39 -26.80 18.41
CA GLY A 587 -2.66 -26.71 19.12
C GLY A 587 -3.80 -26.14 18.28
N GLY A 588 -3.64 -25.96 16.96
CA GLY A 588 -4.69 -25.42 16.11
C GLY A 588 -4.28 -24.89 14.74
N GLY A 589 -5.26 -24.37 14.01
CA GLY A 589 -5.08 -23.79 12.68
C GLY A 589 -6.37 -23.22 12.08
N ILE A 590 -6.30 -22.76 10.83
CA ILE A 590 -7.42 -22.18 10.08
C ILE A 590 -7.68 -23.02 8.83
N LEU A 591 -8.84 -23.68 8.78
CA LEU A 591 -9.33 -24.35 7.58
C LEU A 591 -10.13 -23.35 6.74
N ALA A 592 -9.47 -22.82 5.72
CA ALA A 592 -9.93 -21.74 4.86
C ALA A 592 -10.31 -22.21 3.44
N ASP A 593 -10.65 -23.49 3.28
CA ASP A 593 -11.12 -24.03 2.00
C ASP A 593 -12.33 -23.26 1.47
N ASP A 594 -12.45 -23.23 0.15
CA ASP A 594 -13.59 -22.66 -0.53
C ASP A 594 -14.91 -23.33 -0.11
N MET A 595 -16.02 -22.60 -0.25
CA MET A 595 -17.28 -23.06 0.29
C MET A 595 -17.83 -24.26 -0.51
N GLY A 596 -18.22 -25.34 0.16
CA GLY A 596 -18.72 -26.55 -0.50
C GLY A 596 -17.67 -27.65 -0.68
N LEU A 597 -16.41 -27.43 -0.29
CA LEU A 597 -15.35 -28.44 -0.27
C LEU A 597 -15.40 -29.41 0.94
N GLY A 598 -16.49 -29.41 1.70
CA GLY A 598 -16.69 -30.36 2.81
C GLY A 598 -15.87 -30.05 4.07
N LYS A 599 -15.77 -28.76 4.45
CA LYS A 599 -15.11 -28.35 5.71
C LYS A 599 -15.76 -29.00 6.95
N THR A 600 -17.09 -29.04 7.01
CA THR A 600 -17.83 -29.74 8.08
C THR A 600 -17.42 -31.20 8.20
N LEU A 601 -17.40 -31.90 7.06
CA LEU A 601 -17.06 -33.31 6.99
C LEU A 601 -15.62 -33.57 7.48
N GLN A 602 -14.66 -32.73 7.09
CA GLN A 602 -13.28 -32.81 7.57
C GLN A 602 -13.18 -32.61 9.09
N MET A 603 -13.94 -31.67 9.66
CA MET A 603 -13.97 -31.45 11.11
C MET A 603 -14.62 -32.60 11.88
N LEU A 604 -15.71 -33.18 11.37
CA LEU A 604 -16.32 -34.37 11.99
C LEU A 604 -15.39 -35.58 11.92
N ALA A 605 -14.68 -35.75 10.79
CA ALA A 605 -13.65 -36.76 10.65
C ALA A 605 -12.50 -36.54 11.66
N LEU A 606 -12.07 -35.29 11.90
CA LEU A 606 -11.09 -34.99 12.93
C LEU A 606 -11.58 -35.44 14.32
N ILE A 607 -12.82 -35.10 14.71
CA ILE A 607 -13.36 -35.48 16.03
C ILE A 607 -13.41 -37.02 16.19
N LEU A 608 -13.88 -37.74 15.17
CA LEU A 608 -13.91 -39.21 15.16
C LEU A 608 -12.50 -39.82 15.23
N HIS A 609 -11.55 -39.25 14.49
CA HIS A 609 -10.16 -39.68 14.51
C HIS A 609 -9.57 -39.54 15.92
N LEU A 610 -9.75 -38.38 16.57
CA LEU A 610 -9.29 -38.13 17.94
C LEU A 610 -9.98 -39.04 18.95
N ARG A 611 -11.27 -39.36 18.78
CA ARG A 611 -11.98 -40.33 19.63
C ARG A 611 -11.41 -41.74 19.48
N SER A 612 -11.02 -42.12 18.26
CA SER A 612 -10.36 -43.40 17.98
C SER A 612 -8.98 -43.50 18.62
N GLU A 613 -8.16 -42.43 18.56
CA GLU A 613 -6.83 -42.40 19.22
C GLU A 613 -6.93 -42.63 20.73
N ARG A 614 -8.02 -42.17 21.36
CA ARG A 614 -8.28 -42.35 22.79
C ARG A 614 -8.76 -43.75 23.17
N GLY A 615 -9.10 -44.60 22.20
CA GLY A 615 -9.69 -45.92 22.46
C GLY A 615 -11.03 -45.84 23.22
N GLY A 616 -11.80 -44.77 23.03
CA GLY A 616 -13.10 -44.57 23.69
C GLY A 616 -13.04 -44.10 25.15
N ARG A 617 -11.86 -43.70 25.66
CA ARG A 617 -11.73 -43.08 26.99
C ARG A 617 -12.52 -41.77 27.08
N PRO A 618 -13.15 -41.47 28.23
CA PRO A 618 -13.87 -40.21 28.42
C PRO A 618 -12.93 -39.01 28.25
N ALA A 619 -13.41 -37.96 27.58
CA ALA A 619 -12.74 -36.66 27.55
C ALA A 619 -13.77 -35.55 27.73
N ALA A 620 -13.28 -34.33 27.91
CA ALA A 620 -14.13 -33.15 27.81
C ALA A 620 -14.76 -33.07 26.39
N PRO A 621 -15.97 -32.50 26.25
CA PRO A 621 -16.59 -32.33 24.94
C PRO A 621 -15.82 -31.33 24.07
N VAL A 622 -16.02 -31.42 22.75
CA VAL A 622 -15.66 -30.38 21.78
C VAL A 622 -16.77 -29.32 21.75
N LEU A 623 -16.43 -28.04 21.81
CA LEU A 623 -17.35 -26.93 21.61
C LEU A 623 -17.30 -26.44 20.17
N LEU A 624 -18.44 -26.45 19.49
CA LEU A 624 -18.59 -25.83 18.17
C LEU A 624 -19.46 -24.59 18.27
N VAL A 625 -18.91 -23.47 17.82
CA VAL A 625 -19.59 -22.17 17.76
C VAL A 625 -19.77 -21.79 16.30
N ALA A 626 -21.02 -21.66 15.88
CA ALA A 626 -21.38 -21.29 14.51
C ALA A 626 -22.43 -20.15 14.49
N PRO A 627 -22.74 -19.54 13.35
CA PRO A 627 -23.92 -18.68 13.25
C PRO A 627 -25.19 -19.48 13.58
N THR A 628 -26.18 -18.85 14.22
CA THR A 628 -27.42 -19.52 14.69
C THR A 628 -28.12 -20.34 13.61
N SER A 629 -28.04 -19.88 12.36
CA SER A 629 -28.60 -20.51 11.17
C SER A 629 -27.87 -21.78 10.70
N VAL A 630 -26.61 -21.98 11.08
CA VAL A 630 -25.76 -23.10 10.64
C VAL A 630 -25.74 -24.22 11.68
N VAL A 631 -26.08 -23.92 12.93
CA VAL A 631 -26.10 -24.89 14.04
C VAL A 631 -26.96 -26.12 13.73
N SER A 632 -28.14 -25.95 13.14
CA SER A 632 -29.00 -27.08 12.73
C SER A 632 -28.39 -27.88 11.57
N SER A 633 -27.68 -27.24 10.65
CA SER A 633 -26.95 -27.92 9.56
C SER A 633 -25.88 -28.84 10.13
N TRP A 634 -25.09 -28.36 11.09
CA TRP A 634 -24.09 -29.17 11.80
C TRP A 634 -24.70 -30.38 12.50
N ALA A 635 -25.84 -30.21 13.20
CA ALA A 635 -26.52 -31.31 13.85
C ALA A 635 -26.97 -32.38 12.85
N HIS A 636 -27.53 -31.96 11.71
CA HIS A 636 -27.97 -32.86 10.65
C HIS A 636 -26.80 -33.57 9.96
N GLU A 637 -25.75 -32.83 9.60
CA GLU A 637 -24.52 -33.37 8.98
C GLU A 637 -23.80 -34.35 9.91
N ALA A 638 -23.75 -34.06 11.22
CA ALA A 638 -23.22 -34.98 12.22
C ALA A 638 -24.05 -36.27 12.30
N ALA A 639 -25.39 -36.18 12.37
CA ALA A 639 -26.26 -37.35 12.38
C ALA A 639 -26.12 -38.21 11.12
N ARG A 640 -25.87 -37.58 9.96
CA ARG A 640 -25.68 -38.27 8.68
C ARG A 640 -24.31 -38.93 8.57
N TRP A 641 -23.24 -38.21 8.88
CA TRP A 641 -21.86 -38.62 8.59
C TRP A 641 -21.12 -39.25 9.76
N ALA A 642 -21.50 -38.91 11.00
CA ALA A 642 -20.87 -39.36 12.23
C ALA A 642 -21.93 -39.74 13.29
N PRO A 643 -22.85 -40.68 12.99
CA PRO A 643 -23.97 -41.03 13.87
C PRO A 643 -23.55 -41.61 15.22
N SER A 644 -22.30 -42.06 15.34
CA SER A 644 -21.73 -42.57 16.59
C SER A 644 -21.36 -41.49 17.60
N LEU A 645 -21.33 -40.21 17.19
CA LEU A 645 -21.03 -39.08 18.07
C LEU A 645 -22.25 -38.70 18.91
N VAL A 646 -22.05 -38.55 20.23
CA VAL A 646 -23.08 -38.04 21.13
C VAL A 646 -23.08 -36.51 21.07
N LEU A 647 -24.13 -35.94 20.49
CA LEU A 647 -24.23 -34.51 20.21
C LEU A 647 -25.29 -33.83 21.08
N ARG A 648 -24.98 -32.63 21.58
CA ARG A 648 -25.92 -31.78 22.31
C ARG A 648 -26.00 -30.37 21.74
N THR A 649 -27.21 -29.96 21.36
CA THR A 649 -27.45 -28.61 20.83
C THR A 649 -27.89 -27.66 21.94
N HIS A 650 -27.10 -26.62 22.22
CA HIS A 650 -27.44 -25.54 23.16
C HIS A 650 -28.06 -24.37 22.40
N GLN A 651 -29.37 -24.44 22.16
CA GLN A 651 -30.18 -23.44 21.45
C GLN A 651 -31.57 -23.30 22.08
N GLY A 652 -32.22 -22.14 21.84
CA GLY A 652 -33.60 -21.90 22.24
C GLY A 652 -33.79 -21.38 23.68
N PRO A 653 -35.02 -21.00 24.04
CA PRO A 653 -35.35 -20.42 25.35
C PRO A 653 -35.24 -21.45 26.48
N ASP A 654 -35.71 -22.68 26.25
CA ASP A 654 -35.78 -23.79 27.23
C ASP A 654 -34.47 -24.57 27.37
N ARG A 655 -33.37 -24.02 26.83
CA ARG A 655 -32.06 -24.66 26.89
C ARG A 655 -31.62 -24.85 28.36
N PRO A 656 -30.97 -25.97 28.69
CA PRO A 656 -30.48 -26.24 30.05
C PRO A 656 -29.51 -25.16 30.54
N ARG A 657 -29.63 -24.74 31.80
CA ARG A 657 -28.75 -23.75 32.44
C ARG A 657 -28.27 -24.26 33.81
N GLY A 658 -27.24 -23.60 34.36
CA GLY A 658 -26.70 -23.93 35.68
C GLY A 658 -26.25 -25.38 35.79
N ALA A 659 -26.65 -26.06 36.88
CA ALA A 659 -26.30 -27.46 37.14
C ALA A 659 -26.83 -28.43 36.08
N ALA A 660 -28.02 -28.18 35.51
CA ALA A 660 -28.62 -29.03 34.48
C ALA A 660 -27.84 -29.02 33.15
N PHE A 661 -27.14 -27.91 32.85
CA PHE A 661 -26.20 -27.91 31.73
C PHE A 661 -24.96 -28.75 32.06
N ALA A 662 -24.42 -28.65 33.29
CA ALA A 662 -23.22 -29.39 33.71
C ALA A 662 -23.41 -30.91 33.65
N ALA A 663 -24.46 -31.42 34.31
CA ALA A 663 -24.79 -32.84 34.32
C ALA A 663 -25.11 -33.37 32.90
N GLY A 664 -25.52 -32.47 32.00
CA GLY A 664 -25.84 -32.80 30.63
C GLY A 664 -24.65 -32.94 29.68
N LEU A 665 -23.41 -32.77 30.15
CA LEU A 665 -22.19 -32.90 29.35
C LEU A 665 -21.52 -34.27 29.49
N ASP A 666 -21.90 -35.07 30.49
CA ASP A 666 -21.29 -36.37 30.71
C ASP A 666 -21.56 -37.30 29.51
N GLY A 667 -20.49 -37.84 28.94
CA GLY A 667 -20.55 -38.70 27.74
C GLY A 667 -20.89 -37.99 26.44
N VAL A 668 -20.92 -36.65 26.41
CA VAL A 668 -21.13 -35.86 25.18
C VAL A 668 -19.80 -35.66 24.46
N ASP A 669 -19.77 -35.96 23.16
CA ASP A 669 -18.60 -35.73 22.31
C ASP A 669 -18.57 -34.29 21.76
N LEU A 670 -19.74 -33.76 21.37
CA LEU A 670 -19.85 -32.47 20.65
C LEU A 670 -21.01 -31.62 21.17
N VAL A 671 -20.71 -30.39 21.57
CA VAL A 671 -21.69 -29.36 21.95
C VAL A 671 -21.79 -28.31 20.86
N LEU A 672 -22.98 -28.09 20.31
CA LEU A 672 -23.23 -27.05 19.31
C LEU A 672 -23.87 -25.82 19.95
N THR A 673 -23.32 -24.63 19.69
CA THR A 673 -23.93 -23.36 20.12
C THR A 673 -23.71 -22.25 19.10
N SER A 674 -24.30 -21.07 19.35
CA SER A 674 -24.13 -19.90 18.48
C SER A 674 -23.29 -18.81 19.12
N TYR A 675 -22.66 -17.95 18.31
CA TYR A 675 -21.89 -16.80 18.79
C TYR A 675 -22.68 -15.87 19.72
N ALA A 676 -23.99 -15.72 19.47
CA ALA A 676 -24.88 -14.94 20.32
C ALA A 676 -25.03 -15.60 21.71
N LEU A 677 -25.23 -16.92 21.76
CA LEU A 677 -25.38 -17.65 23.02
C LEU A 677 -24.04 -17.80 23.76
N LEU A 678 -22.93 -17.92 23.06
CA LEU A 678 -21.59 -17.88 23.66
C LEU A 678 -21.39 -16.60 24.48
N ARG A 679 -21.88 -15.47 23.96
CA ARG A 679 -21.86 -14.17 24.65
C ARG A 679 -22.82 -14.14 25.84
N HIS A 680 -24.09 -14.52 25.62
CA HIS A 680 -25.13 -14.43 26.64
C HIS A 680 -24.89 -15.39 27.82
N ASP A 681 -24.46 -16.61 27.54
CA ASP A 681 -24.27 -17.67 28.53
C ASP A 681 -22.78 -17.89 28.87
N ARG A 682 -21.96 -16.84 28.78
CA ARG A 682 -20.51 -16.92 29.05
C ARG A 682 -20.17 -17.60 30.38
N ALA A 683 -21.01 -17.41 31.41
CA ALA A 683 -20.82 -17.97 32.74
C ALA A 683 -20.94 -19.51 32.75
N LEU A 684 -21.61 -20.09 31.75
CA LEU A 684 -21.65 -21.55 31.57
C LEU A 684 -20.38 -22.03 30.85
N PHE A 685 -19.93 -21.34 29.81
CA PHE A 685 -18.83 -21.84 28.97
C PHE A 685 -17.44 -21.61 29.55
N SER A 686 -17.19 -20.45 30.18
CA SER A 686 -15.84 -20.04 30.62
C SER A 686 -15.21 -20.89 31.73
N PRO A 687 -15.95 -21.40 32.74
CA PRO A 687 -15.33 -22.20 33.81
C PRO A 687 -14.95 -23.63 33.41
N ARG A 688 -15.27 -24.07 32.19
CA ARG A 688 -15.11 -25.45 31.75
C ARG A 688 -13.89 -25.63 30.87
N ALA A 689 -13.24 -26.77 31.02
CA ALA A 689 -12.28 -27.29 30.06
C ALA A 689 -13.02 -27.94 28.89
N TRP A 690 -12.55 -27.67 27.68
CA TRP A 690 -13.04 -28.27 26.44
C TRP A 690 -11.90 -29.06 25.80
N GLU A 691 -12.19 -30.20 25.18
CA GLU A 691 -11.17 -30.90 24.40
C GLU A 691 -10.79 -30.07 23.16
N GLY A 692 -11.79 -29.47 22.52
CA GLY A 692 -11.59 -28.69 21.30
C GLY A 692 -12.54 -27.52 21.20
N LEU A 693 -12.13 -26.49 20.46
CA LEU A 693 -12.97 -25.36 20.07
C LEU A 693 -12.96 -25.23 18.55
N ILE A 694 -14.15 -25.31 17.95
CA ILE A 694 -14.36 -25.08 16.52
C ILE A 694 -15.13 -23.77 16.35
N LEU A 695 -14.56 -22.84 15.61
CA LEU A 695 -15.16 -21.55 15.27
C LEU A 695 -15.54 -21.55 13.79
N ASP A 696 -16.77 -21.89 13.49
CA ASP A 696 -17.29 -21.89 12.12
C ASP A 696 -17.72 -20.47 11.71
N GLU A 697 -17.53 -20.13 10.44
CA GLU A 697 -17.69 -18.78 9.91
C GLU A 697 -16.96 -17.74 10.80
N ALA A 698 -15.67 -17.97 11.02
CA ALA A 698 -14.81 -17.22 11.93
C ALA A 698 -14.71 -15.70 11.64
N GLN A 699 -15.22 -15.21 10.51
CA GLN A 699 -15.42 -13.78 10.25
C GLN A 699 -16.30 -13.10 11.32
N GLN A 700 -17.13 -13.85 12.06
CA GLN A 700 -17.90 -13.31 13.20
C GLN A 700 -17.00 -12.77 14.33
N ILE A 701 -15.75 -13.20 14.42
CA ILE A 701 -14.75 -12.73 15.40
C ILE A 701 -13.66 -11.84 14.79
N LYS A 702 -13.92 -11.22 13.62
CA LYS A 702 -12.96 -10.37 12.91
C LYS A 702 -12.48 -9.14 13.71
N ASN A 703 -13.33 -8.62 14.61
CA ASN A 703 -12.94 -7.53 15.49
C ASN A 703 -12.37 -8.06 16.82
N PRO A 704 -11.08 -7.86 17.10
CA PRO A 704 -10.45 -8.38 18.32
C PRO A 704 -10.99 -7.74 19.61
N ARG A 705 -11.59 -6.54 19.51
CA ARG A 705 -12.21 -5.85 20.66
C ARG A 705 -13.63 -6.32 20.94
N SER A 706 -14.24 -7.08 20.03
CA SER A 706 -15.61 -7.57 20.20
C SER A 706 -15.71 -8.50 21.41
N GLN A 707 -16.86 -8.47 22.10
CA GLN A 707 -17.07 -9.33 23.26
C GLN A 707 -17.02 -10.82 22.88
N GLN A 708 -17.49 -11.19 21.68
CA GLN A 708 -17.44 -12.55 21.18
C GLN A 708 -16.00 -13.03 20.98
N ALA A 709 -15.15 -12.24 20.31
CA ALA A 709 -13.74 -12.58 20.10
C ALA A 709 -12.97 -12.66 21.43
N ARG A 710 -13.27 -11.80 22.40
CA ARG A 710 -12.66 -11.84 23.74
C ARG A 710 -13.05 -13.10 24.51
N ILE A 711 -14.33 -13.49 24.46
CA ILE A 711 -14.81 -14.70 25.14
C ILE A 711 -14.21 -15.95 24.48
N ALA A 712 -14.29 -16.06 23.14
CA ALA A 712 -13.75 -17.21 22.40
C ALA A 712 -12.26 -17.43 22.69
N ARG A 713 -11.47 -16.36 22.74
CA ARG A 713 -10.02 -16.41 23.04
C ARG A 713 -9.73 -16.87 24.47
N ALA A 714 -10.60 -16.52 25.42
CA ALA A 714 -10.48 -16.83 26.83
C ALA A 714 -10.95 -18.23 27.23
N LEU A 715 -11.72 -18.94 26.38
CA LEU A 715 -12.18 -20.31 26.66
C LEU A 715 -11.00 -21.26 26.84
N ASP A 716 -11.08 -22.21 27.78
CA ASP A 716 -10.04 -23.21 27.93
C ASP A 716 -10.31 -24.42 27.03
N ALA A 717 -9.50 -24.60 25.99
CA ALA A 717 -9.66 -25.67 25.00
C ALA A 717 -8.30 -26.25 24.62
N ASP A 718 -8.16 -27.59 24.57
CA ASP A 718 -6.90 -28.24 24.21
C ASP A 718 -6.56 -28.07 22.74
N TRP A 719 -7.50 -27.83 21.83
CA TRP A 719 -7.14 -27.43 20.48
C TRP A 719 -8.18 -26.51 19.90
N ARG A 720 -7.79 -25.72 18.90
CA ARG A 720 -8.66 -24.71 18.32
C ARG A 720 -8.57 -24.75 16.80
N PHE A 721 -9.71 -24.75 16.13
CA PHE A 721 -9.75 -24.57 14.69
C PHE A 721 -10.75 -23.49 14.31
N ALA A 722 -10.32 -22.57 13.47
CA ALA A 722 -11.24 -21.66 12.78
C ALA A 722 -11.56 -22.25 11.40
N VAL A 723 -12.84 -22.21 11.03
CA VAL A 723 -13.35 -22.68 9.76
C VAL A 723 -14.00 -21.49 9.07
N THR A 724 -13.57 -21.17 7.85
CA THR A 724 -14.11 -20.01 7.10
C THR A 724 -13.94 -20.22 5.60
N GLY A 725 -14.79 -19.59 4.78
CA GLY A 725 -14.61 -19.58 3.31
C GLY A 725 -13.64 -18.51 2.82
N THR A 726 -13.44 -17.45 3.60
CA THR A 726 -12.61 -16.28 3.22
C THR A 726 -11.78 -15.86 4.43
N PRO A 727 -10.52 -16.29 4.54
CA PRO A 727 -9.71 -16.07 5.74
C PRO A 727 -9.37 -14.60 5.99
N ILE A 728 -9.48 -13.74 4.97
CA ILE A 728 -9.28 -12.29 5.05
C ILE A 728 -10.38 -11.63 4.22
N GLU A 729 -11.22 -10.79 4.84
CA GLU A 729 -12.25 -10.03 4.12
C GLU A 729 -11.74 -8.64 3.72
N ASN A 730 -11.04 -7.93 4.63
CA ASN A 730 -10.74 -6.51 4.42
C ASN A 730 -9.43 -5.98 5.01
N ARG A 731 -8.96 -6.47 6.17
CA ARG A 731 -7.83 -5.86 6.91
C ARG A 731 -6.95 -6.91 7.58
N LEU A 732 -5.65 -6.65 7.71
CA LEU A 732 -4.72 -7.57 8.38
C LEU A 732 -4.99 -7.72 9.87
N ALA A 733 -5.66 -6.74 10.48
CA ALA A 733 -6.13 -6.82 11.86
C ALA A 733 -7.17 -7.93 12.08
N GLU A 734 -7.96 -8.28 11.05
CA GLU A 734 -8.95 -9.36 11.11
C GLU A 734 -8.25 -10.72 11.18
N LEU A 735 -7.23 -10.90 10.33
CA LEU A 735 -6.36 -12.08 10.36
C LEU A 735 -5.72 -12.24 11.72
N TRP A 736 -5.17 -11.16 12.29
CA TRP A 736 -4.59 -11.19 13.65
C TRP A 736 -5.62 -11.64 14.69
N SER A 737 -6.85 -11.13 14.62
CA SER A 737 -7.91 -11.51 15.57
C SER A 737 -8.21 -13.01 15.54
N ILE A 738 -8.34 -13.58 14.34
CA ILE A 738 -8.64 -15.01 14.14
C ILE A 738 -7.44 -15.86 14.55
N VAL A 739 -6.24 -15.54 14.05
CA VAL A 739 -5.02 -16.29 14.36
C VAL A 739 -4.73 -16.26 15.86
N ASP A 740 -4.83 -15.12 16.54
CA ASP A 740 -4.56 -15.06 17.99
C ASP A 740 -5.69 -15.69 18.83
N THR A 741 -6.88 -15.92 18.25
CA THR A 741 -7.92 -16.72 18.91
C THR A 741 -7.60 -18.21 18.84
N VAL A 742 -7.11 -18.68 17.70
CA VAL A 742 -6.80 -20.09 17.45
C VAL A 742 -5.41 -20.49 17.99
N LEU A 743 -4.42 -19.62 17.80
CA LEU A 743 -3.00 -19.76 18.15
C LEU A 743 -2.55 -18.56 19.02
N PRO A 744 -2.93 -18.51 20.31
CA PRO A 744 -2.64 -17.37 21.16
C PRO A 744 -1.15 -17.05 21.26
N GLY A 745 -0.79 -15.79 21.05
CA GLY A 745 0.59 -15.30 21.18
C GLY A 745 1.51 -15.57 19.99
N HIS A 746 1.09 -16.36 19.00
CA HIS A 746 1.90 -16.70 17.81
C HIS A 746 2.35 -15.47 17.01
N LEU A 747 1.42 -14.54 16.75
CA LEU A 747 1.72 -13.28 16.06
C LEU A 747 2.17 -12.16 17.03
N GLY A 748 2.35 -12.48 18.31
CA GLY A 748 2.63 -11.52 19.36
C GLY A 748 1.49 -10.52 19.63
N PRO A 749 1.75 -9.50 20.47
CA PRO A 749 0.73 -8.53 20.87
C PRO A 749 0.20 -7.69 19.71
N ALA A 750 -1.10 -7.38 19.72
CA ALA A 750 -1.78 -6.61 18.67
C ALA A 750 -1.06 -5.30 18.28
N ARG A 751 -0.56 -4.55 19.26
CA ARG A 751 0.17 -3.28 19.02
C ARG A 751 1.47 -3.50 18.24
N ARG A 752 2.20 -4.57 18.56
CA ARG A 752 3.44 -4.94 17.88
C ARG A 752 3.14 -5.37 16.44
N PHE A 753 2.16 -6.25 16.27
CA PHE A 753 1.69 -6.68 14.94
C PHE A 753 1.25 -5.50 14.08
N GLN A 754 0.51 -4.54 14.66
CA GLN A 754 0.07 -3.36 13.95
C GLN A 754 1.23 -2.48 13.46
N ARG A 755 2.24 -2.27 14.32
CA ARG A 755 3.41 -1.43 14.02
C ARG A 755 4.38 -2.07 13.03
N GLU A 756 4.65 -3.37 13.19
CA GLU A 756 5.72 -4.07 12.45
C GLU A 756 5.23 -4.82 11.21
N ILE A 757 3.92 -5.06 11.08
CA ILE A 757 3.35 -5.84 9.97
C ILE A 757 2.20 -5.07 9.31
N ALA A 758 1.13 -4.78 10.04
CA ALA A 758 -0.09 -4.26 9.41
C ALA A 758 0.11 -2.89 8.75
N LEU A 759 0.66 -1.91 9.49
CA LEU A 759 0.85 -0.54 8.99
C LEU A 759 1.87 -0.45 7.84
N PRO A 760 3.05 -1.11 7.90
CA PRO A 760 3.98 -1.15 6.76
C PRO A 760 3.35 -1.72 5.48
N ILE A 761 2.56 -2.80 5.59
CA ILE A 761 1.92 -3.41 4.42
C ILE A 761 0.79 -2.52 3.89
N GLU A 762 -0.16 -2.13 4.75
CA GLU A 762 -1.38 -1.43 4.34
C GLU A 762 -1.12 0.01 3.87
N ARG A 763 -0.10 0.70 4.42
CA ARG A 763 0.18 2.12 4.11
C ARG A 763 1.35 2.32 3.16
N HIS A 764 2.38 1.48 3.24
CA HIS A 764 3.65 1.69 2.54
C HIS A 764 3.95 0.62 1.49
N GLY A 765 3.11 -0.43 1.36
CA GLY A 765 3.33 -1.51 0.41
C GLY A 765 4.61 -2.32 0.69
N ASP A 766 4.99 -2.46 1.97
CA ASP A 766 6.22 -3.12 2.36
C ASP A 766 6.21 -4.64 2.07
N GLU A 767 6.93 -5.02 1.01
CA GLU A 767 7.09 -6.41 0.57
C GLU A 767 7.86 -7.28 1.57
N ALA A 768 8.78 -6.73 2.35
CA ALA A 768 9.51 -7.48 3.36
C ALA A 768 8.60 -7.85 4.54
N ALA A 769 7.78 -6.90 5.00
CA ALA A 769 6.75 -7.15 6.01
C ALA A 769 5.71 -8.17 5.53
N LEU A 770 5.30 -8.12 4.26
CA LEU A 770 4.37 -9.09 3.67
C LEU A 770 4.97 -10.50 3.62
N ARG A 771 6.24 -10.65 3.18
CA ARG A 771 6.95 -11.93 3.21
C ARG A 771 7.05 -12.50 4.63
N ARG A 772 7.37 -11.65 5.61
CA ARG A 772 7.40 -12.04 7.04
C ARG A 772 6.05 -12.55 7.52
N LEU A 773 4.95 -11.84 7.22
CA LEU A 773 3.60 -12.30 7.57
C LEU A 773 3.23 -13.64 6.91
N ARG A 774 3.59 -13.83 5.63
CA ARG A 774 3.33 -15.09 4.93
C ARG A 774 4.06 -16.26 5.58
N ARG A 775 5.34 -16.09 5.93
CA ARG A 775 6.12 -17.15 6.64
C ARG A 775 5.53 -17.48 8.00
N LEU A 776 5.00 -16.49 8.72
CA LEU A 776 4.36 -16.71 10.01
C LEU A 776 2.97 -17.36 9.89
N SER A 777 2.19 -17.06 8.86
CA SER A 777 0.78 -17.46 8.79
C SER A 777 0.52 -18.69 7.92
N ALA A 778 1.27 -18.88 6.83
CA ALA A 778 1.01 -19.93 5.84
C ALA A 778 0.96 -21.37 6.42
N PRO A 779 1.86 -21.79 7.33
CA PRO A 779 1.81 -23.15 7.88
C PRO A 779 0.51 -23.48 8.62
N PHE A 780 -0.18 -22.44 9.12
CA PHE A 780 -1.36 -22.56 9.97
C PHE A 780 -2.67 -22.29 9.23
N ILE A 781 -2.62 -22.04 7.91
CA ILE A 781 -3.78 -21.75 7.09
C ILE A 781 -3.81 -22.72 5.91
N LEU A 782 -4.77 -23.63 5.89
CA LEU A 782 -5.04 -24.48 4.73
C LEU A 782 -6.15 -23.85 3.90
N ARG A 783 -5.83 -23.42 2.68
CA ARG A 783 -6.81 -22.86 1.73
C ARG A 783 -6.69 -23.57 0.39
N ARG A 784 -7.79 -24.18 -0.04
CA ARG A 784 -7.95 -24.76 -1.37
C ARG A 784 -9.15 -24.15 -2.07
N LEU A 785 -9.07 -24.02 -3.38
CA LEU A 785 -10.10 -23.42 -4.23
C LEU A 785 -10.73 -24.47 -5.13
N LYS A 786 -12.00 -24.29 -5.52
CA LYS A 786 -12.66 -25.21 -6.46
C LYS A 786 -11.96 -25.30 -7.82
N ARG A 787 -11.23 -24.25 -8.18
CA ARG A 787 -10.41 -24.16 -9.41
C ARG A 787 -9.08 -24.91 -9.31
N ASP A 788 -8.69 -25.38 -8.13
CA ASP A 788 -7.45 -26.14 -7.97
C ASP A 788 -7.54 -27.43 -8.82
N PRO A 789 -6.51 -27.78 -9.60
CA PRO A 789 -6.59 -28.90 -10.56
C PRO A 789 -7.05 -30.21 -9.94
N GLU A 790 -6.63 -30.50 -8.72
CA GLU A 790 -6.99 -31.72 -7.98
C GLU A 790 -8.46 -31.77 -7.53
N ILE A 791 -9.13 -30.62 -7.46
CA ILE A 791 -10.51 -30.47 -6.97
C ILE A 791 -11.47 -30.23 -8.13
N ALA A 792 -11.05 -29.46 -9.14
CA ALA A 792 -11.84 -29.17 -10.34
C ALA A 792 -12.25 -30.46 -11.07
N ALA A 793 -11.43 -31.51 -11.02
CA ALA A 793 -11.75 -32.82 -11.59
C ALA A 793 -12.94 -33.53 -10.91
N GLU A 794 -13.33 -33.12 -9.69
CA GLU A 794 -14.41 -33.74 -8.92
C GLU A 794 -15.74 -32.97 -8.94
N LEU A 795 -15.78 -31.76 -9.50
CA LEU A 795 -16.98 -30.92 -9.58
C LEU A 795 -17.44 -30.79 -11.04
N PRO A 796 -18.77 -30.79 -11.31
CA PRO A 796 -19.27 -30.49 -12.64
C PRO A 796 -18.92 -29.04 -13.05
N PRO A 797 -19.01 -28.68 -14.34
CA PRO A 797 -18.74 -27.31 -14.75
C PRO A 797 -19.71 -26.32 -14.11
N LYS A 798 -19.19 -25.19 -13.63
CA LYS A 798 -19.98 -24.02 -13.22
C LYS A 798 -19.95 -22.98 -14.33
N GLN A 799 -21.11 -22.47 -14.73
CA GLN A 799 -21.24 -21.38 -15.69
C GLN A 799 -21.87 -20.17 -15.00
N GLU A 800 -21.36 -18.96 -15.26
CA GLU A 800 -21.96 -17.71 -14.82
C GLU A 800 -22.46 -16.96 -16.07
N VAL A 801 -23.76 -16.69 -16.11
CA VAL A 801 -24.43 -16.05 -17.24
C VAL A 801 -25.04 -14.74 -16.76
N ARG A 802 -24.77 -13.66 -17.50
CA ARG A 802 -25.43 -12.37 -17.27
C ARG A 802 -26.76 -12.36 -18.02
N VAL A 803 -27.84 -12.06 -17.30
CA VAL A 803 -29.16 -11.86 -17.88
C VAL A 803 -29.41 -10.36 -17.91
N TRP A 804 -29.29 -9.78 -19.10
CA TRP A 804 -29.56 -8.36 -19.31
C TRP A 804 -31.06 -8.12 -19.37
N CYS A 805 -31.53 -7.20 -18.53
CA CYS A 805 -32.92 -6.76 -18.50
C CYS A 805 -32.97 -5.26 -18.82
N HIS A 806 -34.05 -4.82 -19.46
CA HIS A 806 -34.34 -3.40 -19.66
C HIS A 806 -35.26 -2.92 -18.54
N LEU A 807 -35.27 -1.63 -18.23
CA LEU A 807 -36.25 -1.07 -17.31
C LEU A 807 -37.58 -0.88 -18.05
N SER A 808 -38.71 -1.08 -17.37
CA SER A 808 -40.01 -0.67 -17.89
C SER A 808 -40.10 0.87 -17.98
N PRO A 809 -41.01 1.44 -18.80
CA PRO A 809 -41.21 2.88 -18.87
C PRO A 809 -41.47 3.54 -17.51
N GLU A 810 -42.23 2.86 -16.65
CA GLU A 810 -42.47 3.31 -15.27
C GLU A 810 -41.19 3.31 -14.44
N GLN A 811 -40.39 2.23 -14.52
CA GLN A 811 -39.11 2.12 -13.82
C GLN A 811 -38.11 3.20 -14.26
N VAL A 812 -38.08 3.55 -15.55
CA VAL A 812 -37.22 4.63 -16.07
C VAL A 812 -37.55 5.96 -15.39
N LEU A 813 -38.84 6.33 -15.36
CA LEU A 813 -39.29 7.58 -14.74
C LEU A 813 -39.01 7.61 -13.24
N LEU A 814 -39.31 6.52 -12.52
CA LEU A 814 -39.03 6.40 -11.09
C LEU A 814 -37.53 6.46 -10.81
N TYR A 815 -36.71 5.78 -11.60
CA TYR A 815 -35.26 5.76 -11.42
C TYR A 815 -34.67 7.17 -11.58
N GLN A 816 -35.06 7.90 -12.63
CA GLN A 816 -34.62 9.27 -12.86
C GLN A 816 -35.07 10.22 -11.73
N ALA A 817 -36.30 10.06 -11.22
CA ALA A 817 -36.79 10.84 -10.09
C ALA A 817 -35.97 10.61 -8.82
N VAL A 818 -35.74 9.33 -8.47
CA VAL A 818 -34.95 8.94 -7.29
C VAL A 818 -33.51 9.48 -7.38
N VAL A 819 -32.86 9.36 -8.55
CA VAL A 819 -31.51 9.90 -8.76
C VAL A 819 -31.48 11.41 -8.52
N ARG A 820 -32.43 12.14 -9.10
CA ARG A 820 -32.48 13.61 -8.99
C ARG A 820 -32.67 14.09 -7.56
N GLU A 821 -33.65 13.51 -6.86
CA GLU A 821 -33.98 13.87 -5.47
C GLU A 821 -32.84 13.49 -4.52
N ALA A 822 -32.35 12.25 -4.62
CA ALA A 822 -31.35 11.75 -3.69
C ALA A 822 -29.97 12.40 -3.88
N LEU A 823 -29.60 12.78 -5.11
CA LEU A 823 -28.37 13.54 -5.34
C LEU A 823 -28.44 14.94 -4.73
N ALA A 824 -29.58 15.63 -4.84
CA ALA A 824 -29.78 16.93 -4.19
C ALA A 824 -29.67 16.81 -2.66
N GLU A 825 -30.22 15.74 -2.07
CA GLU A 825 -30.06 15.46 -0.64
C GLU A 825 -28.61 15.13 -0.25
N VAL A 826 -27.87 14.39 -1.08
CA VAL A 826 -26.46 14.02 -0.83
C VAL A 826 -25.55 15.24 -0.92
N ASP A 827 -25.77 16.12 -1.90
CA ASP A 827 -25.01 17.36 -2.07
C ASP A 827 -25.19 18.30 -0.86
N ALA A 828 -26.37 18.31 -0.26
CA ALA A 828 -26.67 19.10 0.94
C ALA A 828 -26.14 18.50 2.26
N SER A 829 -25.40 17.38 2.22
CA SER A 829 -24.98 16.64 3.43
C SER A 829 -23.47 16.38 3.50
N VAL A 830 -22.92 16.40 4.71
CA VAL A 830 -21.52 16.09 5.00
C VAL A 830 -21.39 15.00 6.06
N GLY A 831 -20.22 14.34 6.10
CA GLY A 831 -19.89 13.35 7.15
C GLY A 831 -20.82 12.14 7.18
N LEU A 832 -21.23 11.72 8.38
CA LEU A 832 -22.03 10.49 8.60
C LEU A 832 -23.42 10.57 7.95
N ALA A 833 -24.03 11.76 7.92
CA ALA A 833 -25.33 11.99 7.28
C ALA A 833 -25.27 11.74 5.77
N ARG A 834 -24.16 12.14 5.11
CA ARG A 834 -23.90 11.85 3.70
C ARG A 834 -23.86 10.35 3.44
N ARG A 835 -23.08 9.60 4.24
CA ARG A 835 -22.97 8.14 4.10
C ARG A 835 -24.33 7.45 4.20
N GLY A 836 -25.16 7.85 5.17
CA GLY A 836 -26.52 7.32 5.33
C GLY A 836 -27.42 7.60 4.12
N ARG A 837 -27.37 8.83 3.56
CA ARG A 837 -28.16 9.21 2.37
C ARG A 837 -27.72 8.48 1.10
N VAL A 838 -26.42 8.27 0.91
CA VAL A 838 -25.89 7.47 -0.21
C VAL A 838 -26.40 6.03 -0.14
N LEU A 839 -26.32 5.38 1.03
CA LEU A 839 -26.83 4.02 1.21
C LEU A 839 -28.36 3.93 0.99
N ALA A 840 -29.11 4.94 1.46
CA ALA A 840 -30.55 5.02 1.23
C ALA A 840 -30.88 5.16 -0.26
N MET A 841 -30.15 6.02 -0.99
CA MET A 841 -30.29 6.18 -2.44
C MET A 841 -30.05 4.86 -3.18
N LEU A 842 -28.92 4.19 -2.90
CA LEU A 842 -28.58 2.91 -3.54
C LEU A 842 -29.64 1.85 -3.27
N THR A 843 -30.20 1.83 -2.06
CA THR A 843 -31.31 0.93 -1.71
C THR A 843 -32.56 1.22 -2.54
N ARG A 844 -32.96 2.49 -2.65
CA ARG A 844 -34.13 2.91 -3.45
C ARG A 844 -33.96 2.56 -4.92
N LEU A 845 -32.80 2.86 -5.52
CA LEU A 845 -32.52 2.55 -6.92
C LEU A 845 -32.60 1.04 -7.20
N LYS A 846 -32.05 0.20 -6.32
CA LYS A 846 -32.18 -1.26 -6.41
C LYS A 846 -33.63 -1.74 -6.33
N GLN A 847 -34.43 -1.14 -5.44
CA GLN A 847 -35.87 -1.48 -5.35
C GLN A 847 -36.61 -1.11 -6.64
N VAL A 848 -36.30 0.06 -7.24
CA VAL A 848 -36.87 0.46 -8.53
C VAL A 848 -36.48 -0.54 -9.63
N CYS A 849 -35.21 -0.94 -9.72
CA CYS A 849 -34.75 -1.95 -10.70
C CYS A 849 -35.45 -3.31 -10.53
N ASN A 850 -35.82 -3.68 -9.30
CA ASN A 850 -36.53 -4.91 -9.02
C ASN A 850 -38.01 -4.85 -9.39
N HIS A 851 -38.75 -3.88 -8.84
CA HIS A 851 -40.17 -3.68 -9.11
C HIS A 851 -40.67 -2.31 -8.60
N PRO A 852 -41.45 -1.54 -9.38
CA PRO A 852 -42.05 -0.27 -8.91
C PRO A 852 -42.83 -0.40 -7.59
N ALA A 853 -43.70 -1.41 -7.48
CA ALA A 853 -44.45 -1.68 -6.24
C ALA A 853 -43.56 -1.89 -5.00
N GLN A 854 -42.35 -2.42 -5.17
CA GLN A 854 -41.40 -2.59 -4.07
C GLN A 854 -40.88 -1.25 -3.55
N TYR A 855 -40.59 -0.31 -4.45
CA TYR A 855 -40.15 1.04 -4.09
C TYR A 855 -41.30 1.87 -3.51
N LEU A 856 -42.49 1.80 -4.13
CA LEU A 856 -43.67 2.58 -3.73
C LEU A 856 -44.35 2.05 -2.46
N GLY A 857 -43.94 0.87 -1.96
CA GLY A 857 -44.59 0.23 -0.82
C GLY A 857 -46.00 -0.29 -1.11
N GLN A 858 -46.34 -0.48 -2.39
CA GLN A 858 -47.65 -0.93 -2.87
C GLN A 858 -47.76 -2.46 -2.92
N ILE A 859 -46.98 -3.17 -2.09
CA ILE A 859 -47.02 -4.63 -2.05
C ILE A 859 -48.21 -5.04 -1.18
N GLU A 860 -49.37 -5.23 -1.80
CA GLU A 860 -50.47 -5.95 -1.18
C GLU A 860 -50.17 -7.46 -1.14
N ALA A 861 -50.59 -8.14 -0.08
CA ALA A 861 -50.39 -9.57 0.07
C ALA A 861 -51.44 -10.35 -0.74
N GLY A 862 -51.23 -10.52 -2.05
CA GLY A 862 -52.16 -11.22 -2.94
C GLY A 862 -51.67 -11.20 -4.38
N ALA A 863 -52.17 -12.12 -5.21
CA ALA A 863 -51.71 -12.40 -6.57
C ALA A 863 -51.49 -11.13 -7.40
N ILE A 864 -50.25 -10.92 -7.85
CA ILE A 864 -49.96 -10.01 -8.96
C ILE A 864 -50.38 -10.72 -10.24
N ASP A 865 -51.06 -10.03 -11.14
CA ASP A 865 -51.38 -10.53 -12.47
C ASP A 865 -50.23 -10.22 -13.45
N ASP A 866 -50.38 -10.63 -14.70
CA ASP A 866 -49.38 -10.36 -15.74
C ASP A 866 -49.19 -8.87 -16.01
N ALA A 867 -50.22 -8.03 -15.78
CA ALA A 867 -50.13 -6.60 -15.98
C ALA A 867 -49.27 -5.94 -14.89
N GLU A 868 -49.44 -6.36 -13.63
CA GLU A 868 -48.61 -5.92 -12.51
C GLU A 868 -47.16 -6.42 -12.67
N ALA A 869 -46.96 -7.67 -13.09
CA ALA A 869 -45.62 -8.22 -13.32
C ALA A 869 -44.88 -7.50 -14.47
N ALA A 870 -45.59 -7.06 -15.51
CA ALA A 870 -45.03 -6.31 -16.64
C ALA A 870 -44.50 -4.91 -16.25
N ARG A 871 -44.85 -4.40 -15.06
CA ARG A 871 -44.26 -3.16 -14.53
C ARG A 871 -42.77 -3.31 -14.19
N SER A 872 -42.26 -4.54 -14.06
CA SER A 872 -40.84 -4.83 -13.88
C SER A 872 -40.24 -5.45 -15.14
N GLY A 873 -39.08 -4.96 -15.58
CA GLY A 873 -38.37 -5.59 -16.69
C GLY A 873 -37.60 -6.88 -16.33
N LYS A 874 -37.44 -7.20 -15.04
CA LYS A 874 -36.76 -8.44 -14.60
C LYS A 874 -37.73 -9.60 -14.38
N LEU A 875 -38.92 -9.30 -13.87
CA LEU A 875 -39.85 -10.30 -13.35
C LEU A 875 -40.44 -11.20 -14.45
N PRO A 876 -40.90 -10.69 -15.62
CA PRO A 876 -41.29 -11.48 -16.78
C PRO A 876 -40.16 -12.38 -17.26
N ARG A 877 -38.94 -11.82 -17.39
CA ARG A 877 -37.77 -12.58 -17.86
C ARG A 877 -37.41 -13.74 -16.94
N LEU A 878 -37.53 -13.55 -15.62
CA LEU A 878 -37.33 -14.63 -14.67
C LEU A 878 -38.39 -15.72 -14.85
N ALA A 879 -39.66 -15.36 -15.00
CA ALA A 879 -40.73 -16.34 -15.18
C ALA A 879 -40.53 -17.16 -16.45
N GLU A 880 -40.20 -16.52 -17.59
CA GLU A 880 -39.88 -17.22 -18.84
C GLU A 880 -38.79 -18.28 -18.65
N MET A 881 -37.67 -17.89 -18.01
CA MET A 881 -36.56 -18.80 -17.77
C MET A 881 -36.92 -19.92 -16.79
N LEU A 882 -37.75 -19.64 -15.77
CA LEU A 882 -38.19 -20.66 -14.83
C LEU A 882 -39.20 -21.62 -15.48
N GLU A 883 -40.12 -21.14 -16.32
CA GLU A 883 -41.08 -21.97 -17.05
C GLU A 883 -40.36 -22.97 -17.97
N GLU A 884 -39.34 -22.52 -18.70
CA GLU A 884 -38.48 -23.36 -19.54
C GLU A 884 -37.78 -24.45 -18.71
N LEU A 885 -37.07 -24.05 -17.65
CA LEU A 885 -36.34 -24.99 -16.78
C LEU A 885 -37.24 -26.01 -16.08
N VAL A 886 -38.41 -25.58 -15.61
CA VAL A 886 -39.36 -26.49 -14.96
C VAL A 886 -39.98 -27.45 -15.98
N GLY A 887 -40.18 -27.01 -17.23
CA GLY A 887 -40.58 -27.86 -18.35
C GLY A 887 -39.58 -28.99 -18.65
N GLU A 888 -38.29 -28.72 -18.45
CA GLU A 888 -37.20 -29.70 -18.60
C GLU A 888 -37.01 -30.60 -17.35
N GLY A 889 -37.80 -30.38 -16.29
CA GLY A 889 -37.69 -31.13 -15.04
C GLY A 889 -36.50 -30.71 -14.17
N GLU A 890 -35.98 -29.50 -14.37
CA GLU A 890 -34.90 -28.94 -13.59
C GLU A 890 -35.41 -28.22 -12.34
N ALA A 891 -34.50 -27.94 -11.40
CA ALA A 891 -34.81 -27.22 -10.17
C ALA A 891 -33.94 -25.97 -10.03
N ALA A 892 -34.54 -24.90 -9.49
CA ALA A 892 -33.94 -23.58 -9.43
C ALA A 892 -33.99 -22.95 -8.03
N LEU A 893 -32.92 -22.23 -7.69
CA LEU A 893 -32.88 -21.31 -6.55
C LEU A 893 -33.00 -19.88 -7.06
N VAL A 894 -33.83 -19.06 -6.43
CA VAL A 894 -33.92 -17.63 -6.74
C VAL A 894 -33.60 -16.82 -5.50
N PHE A 895 -32.52 -16.04 -5.57
CA PHE A 895 -32.05 -15.19 -4.50
C PHE A 895 -32.47 -13.74 -4.72
N THR A 896 -33.00 -13.12 -3.66
CA THR A 896 -33.26 -11.68 -3.59
C THR A 896 -32.80 -11.10 -2.26
N GLN A 897 -32.32 -9.86 -2.26
CA GLN A 897 -31.97 -9.11 -1.06
C GLN A 897 -33.19 -8.83 -0.16
N TYR A 898 -34.37 -8.74 -0.77
CA TYR A 898 -35.54 -8.14 -0.14
C TYR A 898 -36.65 -9.16 0.09
N THR A 899 -37.04 -9.33 1.35
CA THR A 899 -38.10 -10.28 1.71
C THR A 899 -39.45 -9.92 1.11
N ALA A 900 -39.72 -8.61 0.95
CA ALA A 900 -40.93 -8.13 0.31
C ALA A 900 -41.01 -8.56 -1.16
N MET A 901 -39.89 -8.50 -1.89
CA MET A 901 -39.82 -8.95 -3.28
C MET A 901 -40.02 -10.47 -3.40
N GLY A 902 -39.37 -11.25 -2.53
CA GLY A 902 -39.58 -12.71 -2.49
C GLY A 902 -41.03 -13.10 -2.17
N GLY A 903 -41.71 -12.32 -1.32
CA GLY A 903 -43.15 -12.48 -1.05
C GLY A 903 -44.02 -12.22 -2.28
N LEU A 904 -43.74 -11.11 -2.99
CA LEU A 904 -44.44 -10.71 -4.22
C LEU A 904 -44.27 -11.75 -5.33
N MET A 905 -43.04 -12.21 -5.56
CA MET A 905 -42.73 -13.20 -6.62
C MET A 905 -43.37 -14.56 -6.36
N ARG A 906 -43.48 -14.98 -5.09
CA ARG A 906 -43.96 -16.32 -4.73
C ARG A 906 -45.37 -16.60 -5.26
N GLY A 907 -46.28 -15.64 -5.12
CA GLY A 907 -47.69 -15.81 -5.51
C GLY A 907 -47.83 -16.06 -7.00
N TRP A 908 -47.25 -15.16 -7.80
CA TRP A 908 -47.36 -15.18 -9.25
C TRP A 908 -46.52 -16.29 -9.90
N LEU A 909 -45.30 -16.55 -9.44
CA LEU A 909 -44.52 -17.67 -9.96
C LEU A 909 -45.23 -19.02 -9.71
N ARG A 910 -45.93 -19.17 -8.57
CA ARG A 910 -46.72 -20.38 -8.31
C ARG A 910 -47.86 -20.57 -9.32
N GLU A 911 -48.53 -19.48 -9.69
CA GLU A 911 -49.64 -19.51 -10.64
C GLU A 911 -49.14 -19.73 -12.08
N ARG A 912 -48.08 -19.03 -12.48
CA ARG A 912 -47.45 -19.14 -13.81
C ARG A 912 -46.84 -20.52 -14.07
N ILE A 913 -46.08 -21.04 -13.12
CA ILE A 913 -45.42 -22.35 -13.24
C ILE A 913 -46.43 -23.49 -13.05
N GLY A 914 -47.59 -23.24 -12.44
CA GLY A 914 -48.58 -24.26 -12.10
C GLY A 914 -48.08 -25.29 -11.08
N ARG A 915 -46.97 -24.99 -10.36
CA ARG A 915 -46.39 -25.84 -9.32
C ARG A 915 -46.10 -25.04 -8.05
N GLU A 916 -45.94 -25.76 -6.94
CA GLU A 916 -45.60 -25.14 -5.67
C GLU A 916 -44.25 -24.40 -5.75
N VAL A 917 -44.20 -23.19 -5.18
CA VAL A 917 -42.99 -22.38 -5.03
C VAL A 917 -42.81 -22.08 -3.55
N LEU A 918 -41.67 -22.49 -2.99
CA LEU A 918 -41.36 -22.24 -1.57
C LEU A 918 -40.59 -20.94 -1.40
N PHE A 919 -40.70 -20.34 -0.21
CA PHE A 919 -39.94 -19.14 0.15
C PHE A 919 -39.32 -19.25 1.54
N LEU A 920 -38.00 -19.20 1.59
CA LEU A 920 -37.19 -19.24 2.81
C LEU A 920 -36.65 -17.85 3.13
N HIS A 921 -37.03 -17.30 4.29
CA HIS A 921 -36.53 -16.01 4.78
C HIS A 921 -36.25 -16.00 6.28
N GLY A 922 -35.45 -15.02 6.73
CA GLY A 922 -34.92 -14.97 8.10
C GLY A 922 -35.94 -14.70 9.21
N GLY A 923 -37.16 -14.27 8.87
CA GLY A 923 -38.25 -14.06 9.82
C GLY A 923 -38.96 -15.35 10.25
N GLN A 924 -38.68 -16.48 9.59
CA GLN A 924 -39.33 -17.76 9.87
C GLN A 924 -38.65 -18.51 11.03
N PRO A 925 -39.41 -19.23 11.87
CA PRO A 925 -38.85 -20.10 12.90
C PRO A 925 -37.90 -21.15 12.34
N ALA A 926 -36.88 -21.55 13.12
CA ALA A 926 -35.86 -22.51 12.69
C ALA A 926 -36.46 -23.84 12.19
N ALA A 927 -37.45 -24.40 12.90
CA ALA A 927 -38.13 -25.63 12.51
C ALA A 927 -38.86 -25.52 11.17
N LEU A 928 -39.44 -24.36 10.85
CA LEU A 928 -40.09 -24.13 9.56
C LEU A 928 -39.06 -24.05 8.42
N ARG A 929 -37.95 -23.35 8.64
CA ARG A 929 -36.85 -23.26 7.65
C ARG A 929 -36.29 -24.63 7.33
N GLU A 930 -36.10 -25.48 8.33
CA GLU A 930 -35.62 -26.86 8.13
C GLU A 930 -36.62 -27.71 7.32
N ARG A 931 -37.92 -27.62 7.62
CA ARG A 931 -38.96 -28.31 6.84
C ARG A 931 -38.97 -27.89 5.37
N ILE A 932 -38.81 -26.60 5.09
CA ILE A 932 -38.74 -26.06 3.71
C ILE A 932 -37.52 -26.64 2.98
N VAL A 933 -36.35 -26.63 3.61
CA VAL A 933 -35.12 -27.16 3.01
C VAL A 933 -35.25 -28.66 2.72
N ARG A 934 -35.78 -29.46 3.65
CA ARG A 934 -36.00 -30.90 3.43
C ARG A 934 -37.00 -31.17 2.31
N ARG A 935 -38.12 -30.44 2.28
CA ARG A 935 -39.13 -30.56 1.20
C ARG A 935 -38.55 -30.22 -0.17
N PHE A 936 -37.63 -29.27 -0.25
CA PHE A 936 -36.95 -28.96 -1.50
C PHE A 936 -35.86 -29.99 -1.83
N GLN A 937 -35.00 -30.38 -0.89
CA GLN A 937 -33.80 -31.16 -1.18
C GLN A 937 -34.03 -32.67 -1.26
N ASP A 938 -34.87 -33.22 -0.37
CA ASP A 938 -34.99 -34.67 -0.15
C ASP A 938 -36.19 -35.30 -0.87
N ASP A 939 -37.23 -34.51 -1.15
CA ASP A 939 -38.45 -34.97 -1.82
C ASP A 939 -38.33 -34.85 -3.35
N ALA A 940 -38.28 -35.98 -4.05
CA ALA A 940 -38.20 -36.02 -5.51
C ALA A 940 -39.43 -35.37 -6.20
N ALA A 941 -40.60 -35.40 -5.56
CA ALA A 941 -41.82 -34.71 -6.02
C ALA A 941 -41.92 -33.27 -5.50
N GLY A 942 -40.94 -32.84 -4.71
CA GLY A 942 -40.86 -31.52 -4.11
C GLY A 942 -40.86 -30.38 -5.13
N PRO A 943 -41.09 -29.14 -4.67
CA PRO A 943 -41.29 -27.97 -5.50
C PRO A 943 -40.05 -27.66 -6.36
N PRO A 944 -40.23 -27.31 -7.64
CA PRO A 944 -39.10 -27.09 -8.54
C PRO A 944 -38.36 -25.76 -8.29
N VAL A 945 -39.00 -24.80 -7.62
CA VAL A 945 -38.42 -23.47 -7.35
C VAL A 945 -38.43 -23.18 -5.85
N LEU A 946 -37.25 -22.78 -5.33
CA LEU A 946 -37.08 -22.27 -3.97
C LEU A 946 -36.58 -20.82 -4.03
N LEU A 947 -37.41 -19.90 -3.52
CA LEU A 947 -37.03 -18.51 -3.29
C LEU A 947 -36.27 -18.39 -1.96
N LEU A 948 -35.19 -17.61 -1.94
CA LEU A 948 -34.39 -17.37 -0.73
C LEU A 948 -34.10 -15.88 -0.58
N SER A 949 -34.24 -15.35 0.64
CA SER A 949 -33.64 -14.05 0.93
C SER A 949 -32.13 -14.20 1.16
N LEU A 950 -31.30 -13.30 0.63
CA LEU A 950 -29.83 -13.41 0.70
C LEU A 950 -29.30 -13.53 2.14
N LYS A 951 -29.92 -12.86 3.12
CA LYS A 951 -29.55 -13.02 4.54
C LYS A 951 -29.92 -14.37 5.13
N ALA A 952 -30.96 -15.03 4.63
CA ALA A 952 -31.35 -16.36 5.08
C ALA A 952 -30.59 -17.47 4.34
N GLY A 953 -30.26 -17.24 3.06
CA GLY A 953 -29.46 -18.11 2.20
C GLY A 953 -27.94 -17.98 2.38
N GLY A 954 -27.45 -16.89 2.97
CA GLY A 954 -26.02 -16.66 3.31
C GLY A 954 -25.50 -17.53 4.47
N THR A 955 -26.22 -18.59 4.81
CA THR A 955 -25.98 -19.45 5.96
C THR A 955 -25.83 -20.88 5.47
N GLY A 956 -24.87 -21.65 6.02
CA GLY A 956 -24.44 -23.06 5.81
C GLY A 956 -25.19 -24.09 4.93
N LEU A 957 -26.43 -23.84 4.49
CA LEU A 957 -27.32 -24.72 3.73
C LEU A 957 -26.67 -25.38 2.49
N THR A 958 -27.04 -26.64 2.26
CA THR A 958 -26.66 -27.45 1.09
C THR A 958 -27.92 -27.69 0.25
N LEU A 959 -27.93 -27.20 -1.00
CA LEU A 959 -29.10 -27.17 -1.88
C LEU A 959 -28.75 -27.75 -3.27
N THR A 960 -28.06 -28.90 -3.30
CA THR A 960 -27.51 -29.52 -4.53
C THR A 960 -28.57 -30.05 -5.48
N ARG A 961 -29.86 -30.09 -5.10
CA ARG A 961 -30.93 -30.45 -6.06
C ARG A 961 -31.03 -29.44 -7.21
N ALA A 962 -30.73 -28.17 -6.95
CA ALA A 962 -30.81 -27.13 -7.97
C ALA A 962 -29.58 -27.14 -8.88
N SER A 963 -29.80 -27.13 -10.19
CA SER A 963 -28.80 -26.90 -11.24
C SER A 963 -28.74 -25.43 -11.64
N HIS A 964 -29.81 -24.66 -11.38
CA HIS A 964 -29.88 -23.24 -11.72
C HIS A 964 -29.97 -22.35 -10.49
N VAL A 965 -29.19 -21.27 -10.50
CA VAL A 965 -29.22 -20.25 -9.44
C VAL A 965 -29.45 -18.88 -10.06
N PHE A 966 -30.53 -18.22 -9.68
CA PHE A 966 -30.90 -16.89 -10.15
C PHE A 966 -30.59 -15.86 -9.07
N HIS A 967 -29.73 -14.89 -9.37
CA HIS A 967 -29.53 -13.70 -8.55
C HIS A 967 -30.38 -12.58 -9.14
N PHE A 968 -31.54 -12.33 -8.53
CA PHE A 968 -32.53 -11.40 -9.06
C PHE A 968 -32.06 -9.94 -8.94
N ASP A 969 -31.31 -9.62 -7.90
CA ASP A 969 -30.75 -8.29 -7.65
C ASP A 969 -29.23 -8.35 -7.44
N ARG A 970 -28.49 -7.41 -8.04
CA ARG A 970 -27.03 -7.40 -7.95
C ARG A 970 -26.57 -6.98 -6.55
N TRP A 971 -25.66 -7.75 -5.97
CA TRP A 971 -24.97 -7.42 -4.74
C TRP A 971 -23.60 -6.81 -5.05
N TRP A 972 -23.19 -5.79 -4.29
CA TRP A 972 -21.91 -5.09 -4.52
C TRP A 972 -20.70 -5.89 -4.06
N ASN A 973 -20.87 -6.90 -3.20
CA ASN A 973 -19.80 -7.79 -2.75
C ASN A 973 -19.89 -9.15 -3.47
N PRO A 974 -19.02 -9.45 -4.45
CA PRO A 974 -19.10 -10.68 -5.22
C PRO A 974 -19.05 -11.93 -4.33
N ALA A 975 -18.34 -11.88 -3.19
CA ALA A 975 -18.25 -13.00 -2.27
C ALA A 975 -19.61 -13.45 -1.72
N VAL A 976 -20.57 -12.55 -1.54
CA VAL A 976 -21.92 -12.92 -1.03
C VAL A 976 -22.73 -13.64 -2.11
N GLU A 977 -22.64 -13.21 -3.37
CA GLU A 977 -23.31 -13.90 -4.49
C GLU A 977 -22.66 -15.23 -4.81
N ASP A 978 -21.32 -15.27 -4.79
CA ASP A 978 -20.55 -16.49 -4.96
C ASP A 978 -20.93 -17.47 -3.84
N GLN A 979 -21.07 -16.99 -2.59
CA GLN A 979 -21.55 -17.79 -1.46
C GLN A 979 -23.00 -18.28 -1.64
N ALA A 980 -23.88 -17.51 -2.29
CA ALA A 980 -25.25 -17.95 -2.57
C ALA A 980 -25.29 -19.00 -3.71
N THR A 981 -24.50 -18.80 -4.76
CA THR A 981 -24.33 -19.75 -5.87
C THR A 981 -23.78 -21.08 -5.40
N ASP A 982 -22.77 -21.01 -4.54
CA ASP A 982 -22.09 -22.14 -3.92
C ASP A 982 -22.97 -22.92 -2.92
N ARG A 983 -24.27 -22.62 -2.80
CA ARG A 983 -25.24 -23.49 -2.12
C ARG A 983 -25.70 -24.65 -3.02
N ALA A 984 -25.82 -24.38 -4.31
CA ALA A 984 -26.09 -25.37 -5.35
C ALA A 984 -24.79 -25.99 -5.89
N TYR A 985 -23.74 -25.17 -6.08
CA TYR A 985 -22.43 -25.63 -6.54
C TYR A 985 -21.56 -26.19 -5.40
N ARG A 986 -21.95 -27.36 -4.89
CA ARG A 986 -21.26 -28.09 -3.81
C ARG A 986 -20.98 -29.53 -4.19
N ILE A 987 -20.09 -30.17 -3.44
CA ILE A 987 -19.88 -31.62 -3.52
C ILE A 987 -21.19 -32.36 -3.25
N GLY A 988 -21.52 -33.29 -4.12
CA GLY A 988 -22.85 -33.94 -4.17
C GLY A 988 -23.73 -33.42 -5.30
N GLN A 989 -23.30 -32.37 -6.00
CA GLN A 989 -23.87 -31.95 -7.28
C GLN A 989 -23.38 -32.86 -8.40
N SER A 990 -24.30 -33.40 -9.20
CA SER A 990 -24.00 -34.25 -10.36
C SER A 990 -24.28 -33.56 -11.70
N ARG A 991 -24.97 -32.41 -11.69
CA ARG A 991 -25.31 -31.64 -12.89
C ARG A 991 -24.46 -30.37 -12.99
N PRO A 992 -24.17 -29.87 -14.20
CA PRO A 992 -23.64 -28.53 -14.39
C PRO A 992 -24.48 -27.49 -13.64
N VAL A 993 -23.82 -26.51 -13.01
CA VAL A 993 -24.53 -25.44 -12.30
C VAL A 993 -24.40 -24.14 -13.05
N THR A 994 -25.53 -23.52 -13.38
CA THR A 994 -25.60 -22.25 -14.09
C THR A 994 -26.12 -21.15 -13.17
N ALA A 995 -25.30 -20.14 -12.94
CA ALA A 995 -25.64 -18.97 -12.13
C ALA A 995 -26.04 -17.79 -13.04
N HIS A 996 -27.31 -17.45 -13.02
CA HIS A 996 -27.93 -16.37 -13.77
C HIS A 996 -27.91 -15.08 -12.96
N LYS A 997 -27.18 -14.06 -13.41
CA LYS A 997 -27.04 -12.76 -12.74
C LYS A 997 -27.86 -11.71 -13.48
N PHE A 998 -28.99 -11.29 -12.90
CA PHE A 998 -29.88 -10.31 -13.52
C PHE A 998 -29.29 -8.91 -13.37
N VAL A 999 -29.21 -8.17 -14.48
CA VAL A 999 -28.61 -6.83 -14.52
C VAL A 999 -29.48 -5.91 -15.37
N CYS A 1000 -29.99 -4.82 -14.80
CA CYS A 1000 -30.66 -3.79 -15.58
C CYS A 1000 -29.67 -2.92 -16.38
N GLN A 1001 -29.79 -2.89 -17.71
CA GLN A 1001 -28.94 -2.08 -18.59
C GLN A 1001 -29.06 -0.59 -18.31
N GLY A 1002 -27.95 0.14 -18.49
CA GLY A 1002 -27.88 1.59 -18.25
C GLY A 1002 -28.14 2.03 -16.79
N THR A 1003 -28.24 1.11 -15.83
CA THR A 1003 -28.48 1.44 -14.42
C THR A 1003 -27.21 1.33 -13.56
N LEU A 1004 -27.35 1.69 -12.29
CA LEU A 1004 -26.43 1.35 -11.20
C LEU A 1004 -25.96 -0.11 -11.25
N GLU A 1005 -26.83 -1.07 -11.55
CA GLU A 1005 -26.47 -2.50 -11.54
C GLU A 1005 -25.45 -2.84 -12.63
N ALA A 1006 -25.61 -2.29 -13.84
CA ALA A 1006 -24.68 -2.51 -14.95
C ALA A 1006 -23.31 -1.89 -14.68
N ARG A 1007 -23.28 -0.70 -14.06
CA ARG A 1007 -22.03 -0.02 -13.70
C ARG A 1007 -21.31 -0.74 -12.56
N ILE A 1008 -22.05 -1.25 -11.56
CA ILE A 1008 -21.47 -2.12 -10.52
C ILE A 1008 -20.90 -3.39 -11.14
N ASP A 1009 -21.63 -4.05 -12.03
CA ASP A 1009 -21.16 -5.26 -12.71
C ASP A 1009 -19.85 -5.02 -13.47
N ALA A 1010 -19.78 -3.95 -14.26
CA ALA A 1010 -18.57 -3.57 -14.99
C ALA A 1010 -17.38 -3.28 -14.07
N MET A 1011 -17.60 -2.57 -12.95
CA MET A 1011 -16.55 -2.30 -11.97
C MET A 1011 -16.05 -3.57 -11.27
N LEU A 1012 -16.96 -4.50 -10.93
CA LEU A 1012 -16.60 -5.77 -10.31
C LEU A 1012 -15.75 -6.63 -11.26
N GLU A 1013 -16.03 -6.58 -12.56
CA GLU A 1013 -15.26 -7.29 -13.58
C GLU A 1013 -13.86 -6.69 -13.78
N GLN A 1014 -13.77 -5.37 -13.96
CA GLN A 1014 -12.47 -4.66 -14.05
C GLN A 1014 -11.62 -4.88 -12.80
N LYS A 1015 -12.27 -4.94 -11.61
CA LYS A 1015 -11.58 -5.24 -10.37
C LYS A 1015 -11.18 -6.71 -10.26
N ARG A 1016 -11.99 -7.70 -10.68
CA ARG A 1016 -11.58 -9.13 -10.65
C ARG A 1016 -10.24 -9.36 -11.36
N ALA A 1017 -9.92 -8.58 -12.41
CA ALA A 1017 -8.62 -8.60 -13.10
C ALA A 1017 -7.45 -7.99 -12.29
N LEU A 1018 -7.72 -7.07 -11.34
CA LEU A 1018 -6.74 -6.42 -10.45
C LEU A 1018 -6.77 -6.94 -8.99
N ALA A 1019 -7.81 -7.66 -8.59
CA ALA A 1019 -8.26 -7.81 -7.19
C ALA A 1019 -7.61 -8.94 -6.39
N GLU A 1020 -6.66 -9.71 -6.94
CA GLU A 1020 -5.92 -10.66 -6.10
C GLU A 1020 -4.92 -9.97 -5.14
N ARG A 1021 -4.78 -8.62 -5.16
CA ARG A 1021 -3.82 -7.93 -4.28
C ARG A 1021 -4.31 -6.78 -3.39
N VAL A 1022 -5.44 -6.08 -3.63
CA VAL A 1022 -5.60 -4.73 -2.99
C VAL A 1022 -6.98 -4.32 -2.45
N VAL A 1023 -8.12 -4.98 -2.70
CA VAL A 1023 -9.44 -4.42 -2.27
C VAL A 1023 -10.23 -5.31 -1.32
N GLY A 1024 -10.54 -4.77 -0.14
CA GLY A 1024 -11.45 -5.37 0.85
C GLY A 1024 -12.92 -5.33 0.41
N GLY A 1025 -13.65 -6.43 0.70
CA GLY A 1025 -15.08 -6.62 0.40
C GLY A 1025 -16.09 -5.84 1.26
N GLY A 1026 -15.83 -4.56 1.60
CA GLY A 1026 -16.75 -3.70 2.36
C GLY A 1026 -17.64 -2.76 1.52
N GLU A 1027 -18.67 -2.19 2.13
CA GLU A 1027 -19.54 -1.13 1.54
C GLU A 1027 -18.88 0.26 1.54
N ASP A 1028 -17.79 0.42 2.30
CA ASP A 1028 -17.18 1.71 2.60
C ASP A 1028 -16.78 2.49 1.34
N TRP A 1029 -16.25 1.82 0.32
CA TRP A 1029 -15.77 2.46 -0.91
C TRP A 1029 -16.89 3.18 -1.70
N LEU A 1030 -18.13 2.68 -1.65
CA LEU A 1030 -19.28 3.32 -2.31
C LEU A 1030 -19.68 4.62 -1.60
N THR A 1031 -19.54 4.64 -0.28
CA THR A 1031 -19.88 5.83 0.54
C THR A 1031 -18.80 6.90 0.51
N GLU A 1032 -17.58 6.54 0.10
CA GLU A 1032 -16.41 7.41 0.01
C GLU A 1032 -16.20 8.01 -1.39
N LEU A 1033 -16.96 7.57 -2.40
CA LEU A 1033 -16.96 8.19 -3.73
C LEU A 1033 -17.29 9.69 -3.64
N SER A 1034 -16.62 10.49 -4.47
CA SER A 1034 -16.94 11.91 -4.65
C SER A 1034 -18.35 12.09 -5.23
N ALA A 1035 -18.92 13.29 -5.10
CA ALA A 1035 -20.24 13.56 -5.67
C ALA A 1035 -20.28 13.41 -7.20
N ALA A 1036 -19.16 13.66 -7.89
CA ALA A 1036 -19.06 13.48 -9.35
C ALA A 1036 -19.05 11.99 -9.73
N GLU A 1037 -18.22 11.19 -9.05
CA GLU A 1037 -18.17 9.74 -9.27
C GLU A 1037 -19.50 9.07 -8.91
N LEU A 1038 -20.15 9.51 -7.83
CA LEU A 1038 -21.46 9.01 -7.44
C LEU A 1038 -22.53 9.35 -8.49
N ARG A 1039 -22.55 10.58 -9.02
CA ARG A 1039 -23.44 10.98 -10.12
C ARG A 1039 -23.22 10.11 -11.34
N GLN A 1040 -21.97 9.90 -11.73
CA GLN A 1040 -21.65 9.00 -12.84
C GLN A 1040 -22.15 7.59 -12.53
N LEU A 1041 -21.92 7.08 -11.32
CA LEU A 1041 -22.33 5.73 -10.92
C LEU A 1041 -23.85 5.51 -10.97
N VAL A 1042 -24.66 6.50 -10.60
CA VAL A 1042 -26.12 6.32 -10.54
C VAL A 1042 -26.87 6.81 -11.76
N ALA A 1043 -26.25 7.63 -12.62
CA ALA A 1043 -26.88 8.19 -13.81
C ALA A 1043 -27.42 7.09 -14.74
N LEU A 1044 -28.64 7.29 -15.23
CA LEU A 1044 -29.25 6.41 -16.21
C LEU A 1044 -28.55 6.59 -17.57
N GLY A 1045 -28.02 5.50 -18.13
CA GLY A 1045 -27.37 5.46 -19.44
C GLY A 1045 -28.38 5.45 -20.58
N ALA A 1046 -27.94 5.82 -21.78
CA ALA A 1046 -28.78 5.81 -22.98
C ALA A 1046 -29.27 4.39 -23.33
N GLU A 1047 -28.50 3.36 -22.94
CA GLU A 1047 -28.86 1.96 -23.16
C GLU A 1047 -30.09 1.53 -22.35
N ALA A 1048 -30.46 2.25 -21.29
CA ALA A 1048 -31.69 1.97 -20.53
C ALA A 1048 -32.97 2.45 -21.26
N LEU A 1049 -32.83 3.29 -22.29
CA LEU A 1049 -33.92 3.88 -23.06
C LEU A 1049 -34.14 3.18 -24.41
N ALA A 1050 -33.26 2.25 -24.78
CA ALA A 1050 -33.39 1.45 -25.99
C ALA A 1050 -34.31 0.26 -25.68
N SER A 1051 -35.61 0.42 -25.97
CA SER A 1051 -36.60 -0.64 -26.05
C SER A 1051 -37.01 -0.85 -27.50
#